data_AF-A0A2G9YPW5-F1
#
_entry.id   AF-A0A2G9YPW5-F1
#
_cell.length_a   1.000
_cell.length_b   1.000
_cell.length_c   1.000
_cell.angle_alpha   90.00
_cell.angle_beta   90.00
_cell.angle_gamma   90.00
#
_symmetry.space_group_name_H-M   'P 1'
#
loop_
_entity.id
_entity.type
_entity.pdbx_description
1 polymer ?
#
loop_
_entity_poly.entity_id
_entity_poly.type
_entity_poly.pdbx_seq_one_letter_code
_entity_poly.pdbx_strand_id
1 'polypeptide(L)'
;MELIKKELILQEIPLFASLSGEERSLIQERISFKEYKKGEIIYQEGSPADALSVVVLGRVVIYTQDQGGNETLLEYLHRGKYFGIISLLTGEPHSVTAKAINDCLLLIIKKEDFDFILKKIPRLAIDLSQTLSRRLKRKDIHQKTIFESTAISIFSSYSQAGKTIYALNLGLSLAKETHKSVIILDIAPQDKIHSLPRRLEIEGAYPVFDLSSSANTDTARVIKDFILKDRFGTDLIALFYKSEDDSCMKKLTDVLSLLVNDYHYIILDLPSEMDRNILDILNQSDLIHILTSPEPVDLKRTSSLIGRLKTDFSFHEDKIKVIINEYKASRLTYEEQIGLLNHPIFVTLPRIEFRASDKMVLDEPNSEYAKAIRRIARRIGDCLVGLALGVGVAYGFCHIGVLKVIEEEKIPIDVISGSSVGALIASLWVTGRSSAEILEITKEFKEPKYIWGLVDLTFPLLGFIKGNKLYKFLKKYLGNKTFYDVRLPLKIIASDIKRKEAIILEKGLLADAIMASCTMPGVFAPFKFKQGLLFDGGVINPLPTEPLFKMGVKKIIAVNVTPSREDVLKQYEKIKGAETPRRYYQNKLKTNILDIIFSSIEVMQLEIAGKEAQLADIVLHPDTSGLYWLELHRAKEFARRGEDEARKNLDKIWQVINE
;
A
#
# COMPACT_ATOMS: atom_id res chain seq x y z
N MET A 1 37.91 26.80 -1.42
CA MET A 1 36.81 26.14 -0.69
C MET A 1 35.66 25.72 -1.61
N GLU A 2 35.33 26.50 -2.65
CA GLU A 2 34.32 26.15 -3.68
C GLU A 2 34.80 25.07 -4.67
N LEU A 3 36.09 25.08 -5.02
CA LEU A 3 36.72 24.08 -5.90
C LEU A 3 36.68 22.65 -5.32
N ILE A 4 37.02 22.48 -4.03
CA ILE A 4 37.04 21.16 -3.36
C ILE A 4 35.64 20.52 -3.32
N LYS A 5 34.57 21.33 -3.19
CA LYS A 5 33.18 20.84 -3.23
C LYS A 5 32.76 20.30 -4.60
N LYS A 6 33.15 20.98 -5.68
CA LYS A 6 32.83 20.53 -7.05
C LYS A 6 33.49 19.19 -7.36
N GLU A 7 34.74 19.02 -6.94
CA GLU A 7 35.50 17.80 -7.20
C GLU A 7 34.92 16.58 -6.46
N LEU A 8 34.55 16.74 -5.19
CA LEU A 8 33.83 15.72 -4.41
C LEU A 8 32.50 15.32 -5.07
N ILE A 9 31.70 16.29 -5.52
CA ILE A 9 30.42 16.02 -6.19
C ILE A 9 30.64 15.24 -7.50
N LEU A 10 31.66 15.60 -8.30
CA LEU A 10 31.97 14.88 -9.54
C LEU A 10 32.46 13.45 -9.30
N GLN A 11 33.12 13.17 -8.17
CA GLN A 11 33.51 11.81 -7.79
C GLN A 11 32.30 10.93 -7.45
N GLU A 12 31.27 11.52 -6.85
CA GLU A 12 30.05 10.81 -6.43
C GLU A 12 29.06 10.56 -7.57
N ILE A 13 29.10 11.34 -8.64
CA ILE A 13 28.19 11.19 -9.79
C ILE A 13 28.63 9.96 -10.62
N PRO A 14 27.77 8.94 -10.79
CA PRO A 14 28.11 7.71 -11.52
C PRO A 14 28.62 7.95 -12.94
N LEU A 15 28.15 9.02 -13.58
CA LEU A 15 28.56 9.42 -14.94
C LEU A 15 30.05 9.82 -15.02
N PHE A 16 30.61 10.39 -13.96
CA PHE A 16 31.98 10.94 -13.94
C PHE A 16 32.92 10.16 -13.00
N ALA A 17 32.40 9.15 -12.30
CA ALA A 17 33.14 8.33 -11.34
C ALA A 17 34.29 7.53 -11.97
N SER A 18 34.21 7.17 -13.25
CA SER A 18 35.27 6.42 -13.96
C SER A 18 36.40 7.30 -14.53
N LEU A 19 36.27 8.63 -14.47
CA LEU A 19 37.23 9.57 -15.04
C LEU A 19 38.46 9.77 -14.15
N SER A 20 39.60 10.04 -14.78
CA SER A 20 40.84 10.41 -14.09
C SER A 20 40.73 11.80 -13.43
N GLY A 21 41.65 12.12 -12.52
CA GLY A 21 41.68 13.43 -11.86
C GLY A 21 41.75 14.59 -12.86
N GLU A 22 42.60 14.49 -13.87
CA GLU A 22 42.75 15.53 -14.92
C GLU A 22 41.47 15.71 -15.76
N GLU A 23 40.80 14.62 -16.11
CA GLU A 23 39.53 14.64 -16.83
C GLU A 23 38.40 15.26 -15.99
N ARG A 24 38.37 14.98 -14.68
CA ARG A 24 37.38 15.60 -13.78
C ARG A 24 37.64 17.09 -13.58
N SER A 25 38.91 17.52 -13.49
CA SER A 25 39.25 18.94 -13.44
C SER A 25 38.79 19.68 -14.70
N LEU A 26 38.88 19.06 -15.88
CA LEU A 26 38.38 19.63 -17.12
C LEU A 26 36.86 19.87 -17.10
N ILE A 27 36.10 18.92 -16.53
CA ILE A 27 34.65 19.03 -16.38
C ILE A 27 34.32 20.10 -15.33
N GLN A 28 35.05 20.13 -14.22
CA GLN A 28 34.85 21.03 -13.10
C GLN A 28 34.90 22.52 -13.46
N GLU A 29 35.74 22.89 -14.42
CA GLU A 29 35.82 24.26 -14.95
C GLU A 29 34.59 24.66 -15.79
N ARG A 30 33.78 23.68 -16.20
CA ARG A 30 32.66 23.83 -17.15
C ARG A 30 31.29 23.45 -16.58
N ILE A 31 31.23 23.23 -15.26
CA ILE A 31 29.97 23.02 -14.55
C ILE A 31 29.51 24.30 -13.85
N SER A 32 28.21 24.56 -13.90
CA SER A 32 27.53 25.54 -13.04
C SER A 32 26.50 24.83 -12.15
N PHE A 33 26.09 25.50 -11.09
CA PHE A 33 24.96 25.04 -10.28
C PHE A 33 23.79 25.99 -10.48
N LYS A 34 22.58 25.43 -10.48
CA LYS A 34 21.34 26.21 -10.58
C LYS A 34 20.33 25.65 -9.60
N GLU A 35 19.75 26.56 -8.82
CA GLU A 35 18.65 26.26 -7.90
C GLU A 35 17.32 26.35 -8.64
N TYR A 36 16.42 25.43 -8.32
CA TYR A 36 15.05 25.41 -8.80
C TYR A 36 14.12 25.26 -7.60
N LYS A 37 13.06 26.06 -7.56
CA LYS A 37 12.02 25.96 -6.55
C LYS A 37 11.01 24.87 -6.89
N LYS A 38 10.33 24.35 -5.87
CA LYS A 38 9.24 23.39 -6.06
C LYS A 38 8.23 23.90 -7.11
N GLY A 39 7.92 23.05 -8.08
CA GLY A 39 6.97 23.33 -9.16
C GLY A 39 7.58 24.02 -10.37
N GLU A 40 8.83 24.50 -10.29
CA GLU A 40 9.49 25.10 -11.44
C GLU A 40 9.82 24.07 -12.51
N ILE A 41 9.57 24.45 -13.75
CA ILE A 41 9.90 23.63 -14.91
C ILE A 41 11.37 23.87 -15.27
N ILE A 42 12.14 22.78 -15.37
CA ILE A 42 13.55 22.80 -15.69
C ILE A 42 13.73 22.91 -17.20
N TYR A 43 13.02 22.07 -17.96
CA TYR A 43 12.80 22.20 -19.41
C TYR A 43 11.45 21.57 -19.79
N GLN A 44 10.92 21.96 -20.94
CA GLN A 44 9.63 21.48 -21.45
C GLN A 44 9.82 20.55 -22.64
N GLU A 45 8.88 19.62 -22.81
CA GLU A 45 8.76 18.84 -24.03
C GLU A 45 8.65 19.76 -25.25
N GLY A 46 9.41 19.47 -26.31
CA GLY A 46 9.53 20.29 -27.51
C GLY A 46 10.51 21.46 -27.42
N SER A 47 11.07 21.76 -26.24
CA SER A 47 12.08 22.82 -26.11
C SER A 47 13.45 22.33 -26.62
N PRO A 48 14.31 23.22 -27.14
CA PRO A 48 15.60 22.83 -27.69
C PRO A 48 16.53 22.26 -26.62
N ALA A 49 17.41 21.34 -27.02
CA ALA A 49 18.46 20.79 -26.15
C ALA A 49 19.45 21.90 -25.74
N ASP A 50 19.54 22.17 -24.45
CA ASP A 50 20.22 23.33 -23.88
C ASP A 50 21.33 22.93 -22.90
N ALA A 51 21.08 21.94 -22.04
CA ALA A 51 22.07 21.48 -21.07
C ALA A 51 21.84 20.05 -20.57
N LEU A 52 22.92 19.42 -20.10
CA LEU A 52 22.90 18.20 -19.32
C LEU A 52 22.72 18.61 -17.86
N SER A 53 21.69 18.07 -17.23
CA SER A 53 21.38 18.35 -15.83
C SER A 53 21.64 17.12 -14.97
N VAL A 54 22.27 17.31 -13.82
CA VAL A 54 22.48 16.27 -12.81
C VAL A 54 21.88 16.74 -11.50
N VAL A 55 21.07 15.90 -10.86
CA VAL A 55 20.47 16.23 -9.57
C VAL A 55 21.55 16.12 -8.49
N VAL A 56 21.85 17.23 -7.80
CA VAL A 56 22.78 17.26 -6.67
C VAL A 56 22.00 17.18 -5.36
N LEU A 57 20.86 17.87 -5.30
CA LEU A 57 19.97 17.92 -4.15
C LEU A 57 18.52 18.10 -4.65
N GLY A 58 17.54 17.53 -3.95
CA GLY A 58 16.13 17.54 -4.34
C GLY A 58 15.72 16.39 -5.28
N ARG A 59 14.52 16.50 -5.86
CA ARG A 59 13.88 15.54 -6.76
C ARG A 59 13.22 16.22 -7.95
N VAL A 60 13.42 15.64 -9.12
CA VAL A 60 12.85 16.08 -10.40
C VAL A 60 11.91 15.02 -10.94
N VAL A 61 10.75 15.41 -11.45
CA VAL A 61 9.83 14.52 -12.15
C VAL A 61 9.98 14.67 -13.66
N ILE A 62 9.98 13.54 -14.37
CA ILE A 62 9.94 13.45 -15.83
C ILE A 62 8.57 12.93 -16.26
N TYR A 63 7.90 13.67 -17.14
CA TYR A 63 6.58 13.30 -17.65
C TYR A 63 6.40 13.78 -19.09
N THR A 64 5.48 13.15 -19.82
CA THR A 64 4.98 13.64 -21.11
C THR A 64 3.58 14.18 -20.93
N GLN A 65 3.17 15.11 -21.79
CA GLN A 65 1.82 15.67 -21.76
C GLN A 65 1.08 15.36 -23.05
N ASP A 66 -0.12 14.77 -22.95
CA ASP A 66 -0.95 14.52 -24.13
C ASP A 66 -1.60 15.83 -24.65
N GLN A 67 -2.21 15.77 -25.83
CA GLN A 67 -2.92 16.92 -26.43
C GLN A 67 -4.13 17.40 -25.60
N GLY A 68 -4.60 16.60 -24.64
CA GLY A 68 -5.67 16.93 -23.70
C GLY A 68 -5.18 17.51 -22.37
N GLY A 69 -3.86 17.64 -22.18
CA GLY A 69 -3.24 18.16 -20.96
C GLY A 69 -3.00 17.13 -19.86
N ASN A 70 -3.27 15.84 -20.09
CA ASN A 70 -3.00 14.79 -19.10
C ASN A 70 -1.50 14.51 -19.03
N GLU A 71 -0.94 14.61 -17.82
CA GLU A 71 0.45 14.28 -17.54
C GLU A 71 0.60 12.76 -17.38
N THR A 72 1.40 12.12 -18.23
CA THR A 72 1.83 10.73 -18.04
C THR A 72 3.21 10.73 -17.39
N LEU A 73 3.25 10.35 -16.10
CA LEU A 73 4.48 10.23 -15.34
C LEU A 73 5.36 9.11 -15.91
N LEU A 74 6.63 9.43 -16.19
CA LEU A 74 7.59 8.45 -16.71
C LEU A 74 8.60 8.02 -15.64
N GLU A 75 9.22 8.97 -14.95
CA GLU A 75 10.31 8.68 -14.00
C GLU A 75 10.47 9.80 -12.96
N TYR A 76 10.92 9.43 -11.75
CA TYR A 76 11.42 10.37 -10.75
C TYR A 76 12.95 10.30 -10.69
N LEU A 77 13.59 11.46 -10.78
CA LEU A 77 15.04 11.62 -10.75
C LEU A 77 15.48 12.16 -9.39
N HIS A 78 16.41 11.45 -8.76
CA HIS A 78 17.00 11.78 -7.47
C HIS A 78 18.49 12.09 -7.60
N ARG A 79 19.16 12.44 -6.48
CA ARG A 79 20.59 12.75 -6.43
C ARG A 79 21.45 11.74 -7.22
N GLY A 80 22.38 12.27 -8.02
CA GLY A 80 23.30 11.50 -8.87
C GLY A 80 22.72 11.07 -10.22
N LYS A 81 21.39 11.16 -10.42
CA LYS A 81 20.76 10.92 -11.73
C LYS A 81 20.94 12.14 -12.63
N TYR A 82 21.07 11.87 -13.92
CA TYR A 82 21.26 12.89 -14.96
C TYR A 82 20.20 12.74 -16.06
N PHE A 83 19.83 13.86 -16.68
CA PHE A 83 18.75 13.98 -17.65
C PHE A 83 19.00 15.11 -18.64
N GLY A 84 18.25 15.14 -19.75
CA GLY A 84 18.53 15.99 -20.92
C GLY A 84 19.61 15.45 -21.86
N ILE A 85 20.17 14.26 -21.58
CA ILE A 85 21.28 13.67 -22.34
C ILE A 85 20.87 13.22 -23.75
N ILE A 86 19.63 12.75 -23.93
CA ILE A 86 19.16 12.19 -25.21
C ILE A 86 19.10 13.29 -26.26
N SER A 87 18.41 14.39 -25.94
CA SER A 87 18.27 15.57 -26.81
C SER A 87 19.61 16.23 -27.12
N LEU A 88 20.56 16.23 -26.16
CA LEU A 88 21.92 16.71 -26.42
C LEU A 88 22.69 15.85 -27.43
N LEU A 89 22.58 14.53 -27.35
CA LEU A 89 23.31 13.62 -28.24
C LEU A 89 22.67 13.45 -29.60
N THR A 90 21.33 13.47 -29.68
CA THR A 90 20.59 13.34 -30.95
C THR A 90 20.48 14.69 -31.67
N GLY A 91 20.58 15.80 -30.95
CA GLY A 91 20.34 17.14 -31.48
C GLY A 91 18.85 17.47 -31.66
N GLU A 92 17.96 16.56 -31.28
CA GLU A 92 16.51 16.77 -31.32
C GLU A 92 16.02 17.57 -30.10
N PRO A 93 14.83 18.19 -30.17
CA PRO A 93 14.19 18.80 -28.99
C PRO A 93 13.95 17.78 -27.86
N HIS A 94 13.79 18.28 -26.64
CA HIS A 94 13.46 17.43 -25.49
C HIS A 94 12.14 16.69 -25.73
N SER A 95 12.14 15.37 -25.57
CA SER A 95 10.96 14.52 -25.80
C SER A 95 10.05 14.36 -24.57
N VAL A 96 10.38 15.03 -23.46
CA VAL A 96 9.71 14.94 -22.16
C VAL A 96 9.85 16.28 -21.44
N THR A 97 9.00 16.52 -20.44
CA THR A 97 9.09 17.68 -19.53
C THR A 97 9.76 17.29 -18.22
N ALA A 98 10.63 18.15 -17.69
CA ALA A 98 11.28 17.98 -16.40
C ALA A 98 10.84 19.08 -15.43
N LYS A 99 10.33 18.71 -14.24
CA LYS A 99 9.78 19.63 -13.24
C LYS A 99 10.32 19.34 -11.85
N ALA A 100 10.69 20.36 -11.08
CA ALA A 100 11.16 20.19 -9.70
C ALA A 100 9.97 19.85 -8.76
N ILE A 101 10.08 18.80 -7.95
CA ILE A 101 9.02 18.36 -7.02
C ILE A 101 9.19 18.99 -5.63
N ASN A 102 10.44 19.29 -5.28
CA ASN A 102 10.86 20.05 -4.13
C ASN A 102 11.99 21.01 -4.56
N ASP A 103 12.48 21.82 -3.64
CA ASP A 103 13.63 22.70 -3.92
C ASP A 103 14.84 21.84 -4.32
N CYS A 104 15.34 22.07 -5.54
CA CYS A 104 16.40 21.30 -6.15
C CYS A 104 17.64 22.15 -6.38
N LEU A 105 18.81 21.54 -6.19
CA LEU A 105 20.07 22.06 -6.68
C LEU A 105 20.56 21.14 -7.80
N LEU A 106 20.70 21.69 -9.00
CA LEU A 106 21.14 20.96 -10.18
C LEU A 106 22.54 21.41 -10.59
N LEU A 107 23.38 20.44 -10.95
CA LEU A 107 24.61 20.67 -11.68
C LEU A 107 24.26 20.70 -13.17
N ILE A 108 24.69 21.77 -13.84
CA ILE A 108 24.36 22.06 -15.24
C ILE A 108 25.65 22.09 -16.06
N ILE A 109 25.67 21.34 -17.16
CA ILE A 109 26.69 21.41 -18.22
C ILE A 109 25.99 21.88 -19.49
N LYS A 110 26.33 23.07 -19.98
CA LYS A 110 25.73 23.62 -21.20
C LYS A 110 26.11 22.77 -22.41
N LYS A 111 25.26 22.77 -23.45
CA LYS A 111 25.49 22.01 -24.69
C LYS A 111 26.90 22.22 -25.28
N GLU A 112 27.35 23.45 -25.40
CA GLU A 112 28.66 23.78 -25.97
C GLU A 112 29.82 23.18 -25.15
N ASP A 113 29.70 23.24 -23.82
CA ASP A 113 30.66 22.66 -22.89
C ASP A 113 30.60 21.13 -22.92
N PHE A 114 29.41 20.56 -23.02
CA PHE A 114 29.20 19.12 -23.15
C PHE A 114 29.85 18.58 -24.43
N ASP A 115 29.63 19.24 -25.57
CA ASP A 115 30.25 18.90 -26.86
C ASP A 115 31.77 19.00 -26.78
N PHE A 116 32.29 20.02 -26.10
CA PHE A 116 33.73 20.16 -25.86
C PHE A 116 34.28 19.02 -25.00
N ILE A 117 33.60 18.67 -23.92
CA ILE A 117 33.97 17.57 -23.02
C ILE A 117 34.01 16.25 -23.79
N LEU A 118 33.00 15.94 -24.61
CA LEU A 118 32.97 14.70 -25.40
C LEU A 118 34.10 14.64 -26.43
N LYS A 119 34.48 15.76 -27.04
CA LYS A 119 35.62 15.84 -27.97
C LYS A 119 36.95 15.59 -27.27
N LYS A 120 37.10 16.06 -26.02
CA LYS A 120 38.33 15.91 -25.22
C LYS A 120 38.41 14.58 -24.49
N ILE A 121 37.28 13.97 -24.18
CA ILE A 121 37.17 12.69 -23.48
C ILE A 121 36.32 11.73 -24.33
N PRO A 122 36.84 11.19 -25.45
CA PRO A 122 36.07 10.32 -26.34
C PRO A 122 35.52 9.06 -25.65
N ARG A 123 36.21 8.57 -24.62
CA ARG A 123 35.77 7.42 -23.82
C ARG A 123 34.44 7.68 -23.11
N LEU A 124 34.22 8.90 -22.61
CA LEU A 124 32.96 9.29 -21.98
C LEU A 124 31.80 9.24 -22.98
N ALA A 125 32.05 9.64 -24.24
CA ALA A 125 31.06 9.55 -25.32
C ALA A 125 30.67 8.08 -25.61
N ILE A 126 31.66 7.18 -25.61
CA ILE A 126 31.44 5.74 -25.79
C ILE A 126 30.63 5.18 -24.61
N ASP A 127 30.99 5.50 -23.37
CA ASP A 127 30.29 5.02 -22.17
C ASP A 127 28.84 5.51 -22.11
N LEU A 128 28.60 6.77 -22.49
CA LEU A 128 27.26 7.35 -22.64
C LEU A 128 26.44 6.66 -23.72
N SER A 129 27.03 6.48 -24.92
CA SER A 129 26.38 5.78 -26.04
C SER A 129 26.03 4.33 -25.68
N GLN A 130 26.94 3.61 -25.01
CA GLN A 130 26.68 2.26 -24.51
C GLN A 130 25.58 2.24 -23.44
N THR A 131 25.56 3.21 -22.53
CA THR A 131 24.53 3.32 -21.49
C THR A 131 23.14 3.56 -22.11
N LEU A 132 23.04 4.44 -23.11
CA LEU A 132 21.80 4.68 -23.85
C LEU A 132 21.39 3.49 -24.72
N SER A 133 22.35 2.85 -25.40
CA SER A 133 22.10 1.63 -26.18
C SER A 133 21.61 0.47 -25.29
N ARG A 134 22.15 0.33 -24.06
CA ARG A 134 21.64 -0.62 -23.06
C ARG A 134 20.23 -0.28 -22.60
N ARG A 135 19.90 1.00 -22.41
CA ARG A 135 18.53 1.46 -22.09
C ARG A 135 17.55 1.20 -23.24
N LEU A 136 17.98 1.29 -24.49
CA LEU A 136 17.16 1.00 -25.68
C LEU A 136 16.99 -0.51 -25.96
N LYS A 137 18.02 -1.33 -25.70
CA LYS A 137 18.00 -2.80 -25.93
C LYS A 137 17.29 -3.60 -24.84
N ARG A 138 17.04 -3.02 -23.66
CA ARG A 138 16.43 -3.71 -22.52
C ARG A 138 15.17 -2.97 -22.06
N LYS A 139 13.99 -3.53 -22.37
CA LYS A 139 12.84 -3.49 -21.46
C LYS A 139 13.20 -4.37 -20.25
N ASP A 140 13.96 -3.81 -19.31
CA ASP A 140 14.54 -4.45 -18.13
C ASP A 140 15.86 -5.23 -18.32
N ILE A 141 16.86 -4.82 -17.53
CA ILE A 141 17.65 -5.64 -16.61
C ILE A 141 18.96 -4.90 -16.25
N HIS A 142 19.06 -4.54 -14.97
CA HIS A 142 20.26 -4.35 -14.15
C HIS A 142 21.27 -3.27 -14.59
N GLN A 143 20.92 -2.01 -14.34
CA GLN A 143 21.89 -1.10 -13.73
C GLN A 143 22.04 -1.51 -12.25
N LYS A 144 23.19 -1.25 -11.60
CA LYS A 144 23.20 -1.13 -10.12
C LYS A 144 22.11 -0.11 -9.79
N THR A 145 20.94 -0.59 -9.41
CA THR A 145 19.81 0.23 -9.02
C THR A 145 20.26 0.91 -7.75
N ILE A 146 20.63 2.19 -7.83
CA ILE A 146 20.41 3.08 -6.70
C ILE A 146 18.91 2.96 -6.46
N PHE A 147 18.53 2.18 -5.46
CA PHE A 147 17.15 1.97 -5.11
C PHE A 147 16.61 3.25 -4.47
N GLU A 148 15.30 3.48 -4.58
CA GLU A 148 14.66 4.64 -3.98
C GLU A 148 14.68 4.52 -2.45
N SER A 149 15.40 5.41 -1.77
CA SER A 149 15.36 5.51 -0.32
C SER A 149 14.17 6.33 0.15
N THR A 150 13.45 5.79 1.13
CA THR A 150 12.35 6.48 1.81
C THR A 150 12.77 6.88 3.22
N ALA A 151 12.80 8.18 3.51
CA ALA A 151 13.02 8.72 4.85
C ALA A 151 11.70 8.87 5.61
N ILE A 152 11.57 8.24 6.77
CA ILE A 152 10.36 8.18 7.57
C ILE A 152 10.65 8.77 8.95
N SER A 153 10.13 9.95 9.24
CA SER A 153 10.23 10.54 10.58
C SER A 153 9.10 10.07 11.47
N ILE A 154 9.44 9.73 12.71
CA ILE A 154 8.50 9.30 13.74
C ILE A 154 8.52 10.32 14.86
N PHE A 155 7.37 10.93 15.12
CA PHE A 155 7.23 12.02 16.09
C PHE A 155 5.97 11.85 16.95
N SER A 156 5.97 12.41 18.16
CA SER A 156 4.78 12.53 19.01
C SER A 156 4.81 13.81 19.84
N SER A 157 3.66 14.44 20.02
CA SER A 157 3.54 15.69 20.80
C SER A 157 3.48 15.48 22.32
N TYR A 158 3.52 14.23 22.79
CA TYR A 158 3.55 13.89 24.21
C TYR A 158 4.48 12.70 24.49
N SER A 159 4.98 12.65 25.72
CA SER A 159 5.83 11.57 26.23
C SER A 159 4.99 10.31 26.47
N GLN A 160 5.56 9.12 26.22
CA GLN A 160 4.88 7.80 26.32
C GLN A 160 3.92 7.42 25.19
N ALA A 161 3.94 8.12 24.04
CA ALA A 161 3.19 7.70 22.85
C ALA A 161 3.64 6.36 22.23
N GLY A 162 4.71 5.74 22.75
CA GLY A 162 5.27 4.49 22.22
C GLY A 162 6.10 4.67 20.94
N LYS A 163 6.51 5.89 20.60
CA LYS A 163 7.23 6.22 19.35
C LYS A 163 8.45 5.34 19.06
N THR A 164 9.31 5.12 20.06
CA THR A 164 10.54 4.36 19.88
C THR A 164 10.25 2.87 19.69
N ILE A 165 9.22 2.34 20.35
CA ILE A 165 8.79 0.95 20.16
C ILE A 165 8.19 0.78 18.76
N TYR A 166 7.36 1.74 18.35
CA TYR A 166 6.82 1.78 16.99
C TYR A 166 7.94 1.85 15.93
N ALA A 167 8.94 2.71 16.11
CA ALA A 167 10.09 2.85 15.21
C ALA A 167 10.86 1.53 15.04
N LEU A 168 11.17 0.87 16.15
CA LEU A 168 11.84 -0.43 16.16
C LEU A 168 11.03 -1.49 15.41
N ASN A 169 9.75 -1.65 15.77
CA ASN A 169 8.92 -2.69 15.17
C ASN A 169 8.61 -2.40 13.69
N LEU A 170 8.50 -1.13 13.30
CA LEU A 170 8.37 -0.73 11.89
C LEU A 170 9.64 -1.07 11.12
N GLY A 171 10.82 -0.76 11.64
CA GLY A 171 12.10 -1.05 10.98
C GLY A 171 12.31 -2.55 10.76
N LEU A 172 12.13 -3.34 11.82
CA LEU A 172 12.18 -4.80 11.74
C LEU A 172 11.16 -5.38 10.76
N SER A 173 9.96 -4.80 10.69
CA SER A 173 8.93 -5.25 9.76
C SER A 173 9.24 -4.85 8.32
N LEU A 174 9.77 -3.65 8.07
CA LEU A 174 10.20 -3.24 6.74
C LEU A 174 11.30 -4.17 6.21
N ALA A 175 12.31 -4.45 7.02
CA ALA A 175 13.39 -5.37 6.66
C ALA A 175 12.84 -6.76 6.32
N LYS A 176 11.93 -7.28 7.16
CA LYS A 176 11.35 -8.61 6.99
C LYS A 176 10.41 -8.74 5.80
N GLU A 177 9.49 -7.78 5.62
CA GLU A 177 8.40 -7.86 4.65
C GLU A 177 8.81 -7.41 3.25
N THR A 178 9.86 -6.59 3.14
CA THR A 178 10.34 -6.07 1.85
C THR A 178 11.67 -6.67 1.43
N HIS A 179 12.38 -7.34 2.34
CA HIS A 179 13.76 -7.84 2.13
C HIS A 179 14.76 -6.75 1.73
N LYS A 180 14.46 -5.48 2.05
CA LYS A 180 15.30 -4.32 1.74
C LYS A 180 16.09 -3.85 2.97
N SER A 181 17.19 -3.14 2.72
CA SER A 181 18.04 -2.58 3.78
C SER A 181 17.33 -1.46 4.54
N VAL A 182 17.36 -1.53 5.87
CA VAL A 182 16.75 -0.55 6.78
C VAL A 182 17.78 -0.04 7.77
N ILE A 183 17.76 1.26 8.03
CA ILE A 183 18.50 1.88 9.13
C ILE A 183 17.58 2.74 9.98
N ILE A 184 17.76 2.68 11.30
CA ILE A 184 17.12 3.57 12.27
C ILE A 184 18.16 4.58 12.77
N LEU A 185 17.80 5.85 12.78
CA LEU A 185 18.53 6.92 13.46
C LEU A 185 17.79 7.25 14.74
N ASP A 186 18.35 6.82 15.88
CA ASP A 186 17.88 7.17 17.22
C ASP A 186 18.42 8.55 17.56
N ILE A 187 17.58 9.58 17.46
CA ILE A 187 17.98 10.98 17.69
C ILE A 187 17.49 11.39 19.07
N ALA A 188 18.44 11.75 19.94
CA ALA A 188 18.14 12.20 21.29
C ALA A 188 18.90 13.49 21.63
N PRO A 189 18.34 14.34 22.51
CA PRO A 189 19.11 15.36 23.23
C PRO A 189 20.26 14.73 24.02
N GLN A 190 21.38 15.45 24.17
CA GLN A 190 22.61 14.95 24.82
C GLN A 190 22.41 14.45 26.27
N ASP A 191 21.37 14.92 26.96
CA ASP A 191 21.01 14.56 28.33
C ASP A 191 20.15 13.29 28.44
N LYS A 192 19.73 12.68 27.31
CA LYS A 192 18.87 11.50 27.29
C LYS A 192 19.61 10.24 26.83
N ILE A 193 19.21 9.09 27.38
CA ILE A 193 19.81 7.79 27.06
C ILE A 193 19.05 7.15 25.89
N HIS A 194 19.77 6.72 24.86
CA HIS A 194 19.23 5.92 23.76
C HIS A 194 18.74 4.55 24.26
N SER A 195 17.47 4.24 23.98
CA SER A 195 16.85 2.98 24.42
C SER A 195 16.90 1.88 23.36
N LEU A 196 17.10 2.22 22.08
CA LEU A 196 17.11 1.26 20.98
C LEU A 196 18.29 0.28 21.00
N PRO A 197 19.55 0.67 21.28
CA PRO A 197 20.66 -0.27 21.31
C PRO A 197 20.41 -1.45 22.24
N ARG A 198 19.93 -1.17 23.47
CA ARG A 198 19.60 -2.21 24.46
C ARG A 198 18.47 -3.12 23.99
N ARG A 199 17.44 -2.58 23.34
CA ARG A 199 16.30 -3.36 22.81
C ARG A 199 16.69 -4.27 21.64
N LEU A 200 17.68 -3.86 20.85
CA LEU A 200 18.30 -4.68 19.81
C LEU A 200 19.36 -5.66 20.35
N GLU A 201 19.50 -5.78 21.67
CA GLU A 201 20.48 -6.67 22.33
C GLU A 201 21.93 -6.32 21.99
N ILE A 202 22.20 -5.03 21.72
CA ILE A 202 23.55 -4.50 21.59
C ILE A 202 24.06 -4.22 23.02
N GLU A 203 24.85 -5.15 23.54
CA GLU A 203 25.44 -5.09 24.88
C GLU A 203 26.75 -4.28 24.90
N GLY A 204 27.02 -3.61 26.01
CA GLY A 204 28.27 -2.84 26.23
C GLY A 204 28.20 -1.37 25.82
N ALA A 205 29.38 -0.74 25.72
CA ALA A 205 29.51 0.65 25.28
C ALA A 205 29.39 0.70 23.75
N TYR A 206 28.48 1.53 23.24
CA TYR A 206 28.28 1.75 21.81
C TYR A 206 28.67 3.18 21.42
N PRO A 207 29.23 3.40 20.21
CA PRO A 207 29.53 4.73 19.71
C PRO A 207 28.25 5.55 19.52
N VAL A 208 28.28 6.82 19.91
CA VAL A 208 27.19 7.79 19.69
C VAL A 208 27.76 8.98 18.93
N PHE A 209 27.14 9.34 17.81
CA PHE A 209 27.64 10.41 16.96
C PHE A 209 27.06 11.75 17.41
N ASP A 210 27.94 12.71 17.70
CA ASP A 210 27.57 14.05 18.14
C ASP A 210 27.39 14.99 16.92
N LEU A 211 26.14 15.30 16.59
CA LEU A 211 25.78 16.25 15.52
C LEU A 211 26.21 17.68 15.84
N SER A 212 26.48 18.01 17.11
CA SER A 212 26.88 19.35 17.57
C SER A 212 28.40 19.51 17.74
N SER A 213 29.19 18.51 17.39
CA SER A 213 30.65 18.60 17.47
C SER A 213 31.21 19.61 16.45
N SER A 214 32.20 20.44 16.82
CA SER A 214 32.81 21.43 15.91
C SER A 214 33.96 20.90 15.06
N ALA A 215 34.32 19.61 15.20
CA ALA A 215 35.42 19.00 14.48
C ALA A 215 35.13 18.93 12.97
N ASN A 216 35.99 19.56 12.17
CA ASN A 216 36.03 19.53 10.69
C ASN A 216 36.48 18.16 10.14
N THR A 217 35.92 17.08 10.67
CA THR A 217 36.15 15.73 10.18
C THR A 217 35.20 15.44 9.02
N ASP A 218 35.72 14.73 8.01
CA ASP A 218 34.96 14.23 6.87
C ASP A 218 33.82 13.32 7.36
N THR A 219 32.61 13.87 7.52
CA THR A 219 31.41 13.18 8.03
C THR A 219 31.19 11.85 7.30
N ALA A 220 31.55 11.78 6.01
CA ALA A 220 31.41 10.60 5.17
C ALA A 220 32.31 9.43 5.57
N ARG A 221 33.52 9.70 6.08
CA ARG A 221 34.44 8.66 6.55
C ARG A 221 34.08 8.17 7.94
N VAL A 222 33.64 9.08 8.81
CA VAL A 222 33.45 8.80 10.23
C VAL A 222 32.11 8.12 10.51
N ILE A 223 31.02 8.48 9.83
CA ILE A 223 29.67 7.97 10.18
C ILE A 223 29.55 6.44 10.05
N LYS A 224 30.33 5.82 9.16
CA LYS A 224 30.31 4.36 8.96
C LYS A 224 30.76 3.59 10.20
N ASP A 225 31.67 4.17 10.99
CA ASP A 225 32.16 3.58 12.24
C ASP A 225 31.12 3.63 13.38
N PHE A 226 30.07 4.45 13.22
CA PHE A 226 28.98 4.61 14.19
C PHE A 226 27.74 3.76 13.84
N ILE A 227 27.78 3.03 12.72
CA ILE A 227 26.70 2.11 12.34
C ILE A 227 26.79 0.85 13.19
N LEU A 228 25.81 0.68 14.07
CA LEU A 228 25.61 -0.54 14.84
C LEU A 228 24.85 -1.53 13.97
N LYS A 229 25.56 -2.56 13.50
CA LYS A 229 24.94 -3.69 12.80
C LYS A 229 24.21 -4.55 13.81
N ASP A 230 22.92 -4.77 13.58
CA ASP A 230 22.14 -5.71 14.36
C ASP A 230 22.03 -7.06 13.62
N ARG A 231 21.58 -8.08 14.34
CA ARG A 231 21.41 -9.44 13.77
C ARG A 231 20.04 -9.68 13.13
N PHE A 232 19.12 -8.73 13.25
CA PHE A 232 17.74 -8.84 12.78
C PHE A 232 17.48 -8.06 11.48
N GLY A 233 18.51 -7.43 10.90
CA GLY A 233 18.47 -6.84 9.56
C GLY A 233 18.03 -5.37 9.53
N THR A 234 18.15 -4.67 10.64
CA THR A 234 17.87 -3.24 10.82
C THR A 234 19.04 -2.56 11.54
N ASP A 235 19.87 -1.87 10.77
CA ASP A 235 21.03 -1.17 11.32
C ASP A 235 20.60 0.04 12.15
N LEU A 236 21.46 0.48 13.07
CA LEU A 236 21.15 1.55 13.99
C LEU A 236 22.30 2.56 14.06
N ILE A 237 21.96 3.85 14.12
CA ILE A 237 22.89 4.91 14.53
C ILE A 237 22.28 5.65 15.70
N ALA A 238 23.03 5.80 16.78
CA ALA A 238 22.69 6.69 17.89
C ALA A 238 23.27 8.09 17.64
N LEU A 239 22.42 9.10 17.71
CA LEU A 239 22.75 10.50 17.41
C LEU A 239 22.39 11.42 18.58
N PHE A 240 23.34 12.26 18.98
CA PHE A 240 23.07 13.39 19.87
C PHE A 240 23.00 14.72 19.13
N TYR A 241 22.18 15.64 19.64
CA TYR A 241 22.20 17.04 19.23
C TYR A 241 21.96 17.98 20.42
N LYS A 242 22.36 19.24 20.25
CA LYS A 242 22.03 20.36 21.13
C LYS A 242 20.99 21.26 20.45
N SER A 243 19.88 21.53 21.13
CA SER A 243 18.76 22.31 20.57
C SER A 243 19.12 23.76 20.16
N GLU A 244 20.20 24.34 20.70
CA GLU A 244 20.65 25.71 20.39
C GLU A 244 21.67 25.78 19.25
N ASP A 245 22.07 24.65 18.67
CA ASP A 245 23.12 24.59 17.67
C ASP A 245 22.56 24.43 16.25
N ASP A 246 22.57 25.53 15.48
CA ASP A 246 22.14 25.57 14.08
C ASP A 246 23.03 24.71 13.14
N SER A 247 24.22 24.30 13.57
CA SER A 247 25.13 23.47 12.74
C SER A 247 24.71 22.00 12.65
N CYS A 248 23.86 21.55 13.57
CA CYS A 248 23.32 20.19 13.63
C CYS A 248 22.63 19.78 12.33
N MET A 249 21.83 20.69 11.74
CA MET A 249 21.06 20.40 10.54
C MET A 249 21.92 20.12 9.32
N LYS A 250 23.03 20.84 9.16
CA LYS A 250 23.95 20.62 8.05
C LYS A 250 24.56 19.23 8.14
N LYS A 251 25.03 18.83 9.32
CA LYS A 251 25.62 17.51 9.56
C LYS A 251 24.60 16.38 9.40
N LEU A 252 23.39 16.56 9.89
CA LEU A 252 22.35 15.56 9.70
C LEU A 252 21.98 15.41 8.23
N THR A 253 21.93 16.51 7.47
CA THR A 253 21.71 16.46 6.00
C THR A 253 22.83 15.69 5.30
N ASP A 254 24.08 15.89 5.72
CA ASP A 254 25.23 15.12 5.22
C ASP A 254 25.08 13.63 5.56
N VAL A 255 24.69 13.28 6.80
CA VAL A 255 24.43 11.90 7.23
C VAL A 255 23.32 11.25 6.39
N LEU A 256 22.16 11.90 6.27
CA LEU A 256 21.04 11.38 5.47
C LEU A 256 21.44 11.19 4.01
N SER A 257 22.17 12.14 3.45
CA SER A 257 22.69 12.06 2.06
C SER A 257 23.57 10.84 1.82
N LEU A 258 24.34 10.41 2.82
CA LEU A 258 25.19 9.23 2.71
C LEU A 258 24.37 7.94 2.81
N LEU A 259 23.43 7.90 3.76
CA LEU A 259 22.60 6.72 4.02
C LEU A 259 21.62 6.41 2.87
N VAL A 260 21.18 7.43 2.13
CA VAL A 260 20.30 7.28 0.95
C VAL A 260 20.92 6.40 -0.16
N ASN A 261 22.23 6.16 -0.15
CA ASN A 261 22.83 5.26 -1.14
C ASN A 261 22.90 3.79 -0.67
N ASP A 262 22.80 3.54 0.64
CA ASP A 262 23.06 2.24 1.25
C ASP A 262 21.78 1.60 1.87
N TYR A 263 20.76 2.41 2.18
CA TYR A 263 19.52 1.98 2.86
C TYR A 263 18.25 2.36 2.12
N HIS A 264 17.39 1.39 1.84
CA HIS A 264 16.10 1.64 1.18
C HIS A 264 15.12 2.36 2.10
N TYR A 265 15.22 2.12 3.41
CA TYR A 265 14.40 2.78 4.41
C TYR A 265 15.26 3.39 5.49
N ILE A 266 15.02 4.67 5.76
CA ILE A 266 15.72 5.45 6.77
C ILE A 266 14.66 5.92 7.77
N ILE A 267 14.64 5.34 8.97
CA ILE A 267 13.68 5.70 10.00
C ILE A 267 14.34 6.67 10.97
N LEU A 268 13.73 7.82 11.21
CA LEU A 268 14.21 8.81 12.17
C LEU A 268 13.31 8.76 13.41
N ASP A 269 13.82 8.23 14.52
CA ASP A 269 13.12 8.29 15.81
C ASP A 269 13.45 9.62 16.50
N LEU A 270 12.50 10.57 16.43
CA LEU A 270 12.71 11.94 16.89
C LEU A 270 12.29 12.12 18.35
N PRO A 271 12.87 13.08 19.09
CA PRO A 271 12.38 13.45 20.42
C PRO A 271 10.96 14.03 20.35
N SER A 272 10.24 14.01 21.47
CA SER A 272 8.88 14.56 21.56
C SER A 272 8.83 16.10 21.70
N GLU A 273 9.98 16.72 21.98
CA GLU A 273 10.11 18.17 22.10
C GLU A 273 10.27 18.77 20.69
N MET A 274 9.47 19.78 20.38
CA MET A 274 9.52 20.44 19.08
C MET A 274 10.42 21.66 19.14
N ASP A 275 11.55 21.61 18.43
CA ASP A 275 12.44 22.75 18.20
C ASP A 275 12.65 22.98 16.68
N ARG A 276 13.45 24.00 16.34
CA ARG A 276 13.73 24.36 14.95
C ARG A 276 14.41 23.23 14.18
N ASN A 277 15.33 22.51 14.81
CA ASN A 277 16.05 21.41 14.19
C ASN A 277 15.06 20.28 13.86
N ILE A 278 14.18 19.90 14.79
CA ILE A 278 13.14 18.87 14.53
C ILE A 278 12.25 19.25 13.36
N LEU A 279 11.83 20.52 13.24
CA LEU A 279 11.03 20.99 12.10
C LEU A 279 11.76 20.81 10.77
N ASP A 280 13.04 21.14 10.71
CA ASP A 280 13.84 20.98 9.50
C ASP A 280 14.01 19.50 9.14
N ILE A 281 14.15 18.60 10.13
CA ILE A 281 14.20 17.14 9.92
C ILE A 281 12.89 16.61 9.33
N LEU A 282 11.77 17.04 9.90
CA LEU A 282 10.44 16.71 9.37
C LEU A 282 10.28 17.18 7.93
N ASN A 283 10.85 18.33 7.57
CA ASN A 283 10.80 18.86 6.22
C ASN A 283 11.58 18.00 5.21
N GLN A 284 12.73 17.43 5.62
CA GLN A 284 13.54 16.55 4.77
C GLN A 284 12.99 15.13 4.61
N SER A 285 12.05 14.71 5.46
CA SER A 285 11.49 13.35 5.41
C SER A 285 10.56 13.17 4.20
N ASP A 286 10.35 11.94 3.76
CA ASP A 286 9.35 11.57 2.76
C ASP A 286 7.98 11.36 3.39
N LEU A 287 7.97 10.68 4.55
CA LEU A 287 6.79 10.40 5.35
C LEU A 287 6.99 10.87 6.78
N ILE A 288 5.91 11.32 7.41
CA ILE A 288 5.91 11.75 8.81
C ILE A 288 4.82 10.98 9.53
N HIS A 289 5.23 10.09 10.43
CA HIS A 289 4.33 9.33 11.29
C HIS A 289 4.19 10.07 12.62
N ILE A 290 3.01 10.65 12.84
CA ILE A 290 2.68 11.32 14.10
C ILE A 290 1.88 10.35 14.97
N LEU A 291 2.48 9.91 16.07
CA LEU A 291 1.79 9.05 17.03
C LEU A 291 0.98 9.88 18.01
N THR A 292 -0.25 9.44 18.24
CA THR A 292 -1.18 10.04 19.20
C THR A 292 -1.93 9.00 20.03
N SER A 293 -2.60 9.43 21.10
CA SER A 293 -3.43 8.55 21.93
C SER A 293 -4.91 8.72 21.55
N PRO A 294 -5.78 7.77 21.93
CA PRO A 294 -7.21 7.95 21.75
C PRO A 294 -7.83 8.99 22.71
N GLU A 295 -7.07 9.59 23.63
CA GLU A 295 -7.60 10.57 24.59
C GLU A 295 -7.93 11.91 23.90
N PRO A 296 -9.08 12.52 24.20
CA PRO A 296 -9.51 13.77 23.55
C PRO A 296 -8.48 14.90 23.62
N VAL A 297 -7.70 14.98 24.70
CA VAL A 297 -6.67 16.02 24.91
C VAL A 297 -5.52 15.84 23.93
N ASP A 298 -5.06 14.62 23.72
CA ASP A 298 -3.92 14.33 22.85
C ASP A 298 -4.31 14.42 21.38
N LEU A 299 -5.54 14.02 21.02
CA LEU A 299 -6.11 14.23 19.69
C LEU A 299 -6.16 15.72 19.34
N LYS A 300 -6.64 16.58 20.25
CA LYS A 300 -6.65 18.04 20.04
C LYS A 300 -5.25 18.64 19.92
N ARG A 301 -4.31 18.21 20.77
CA ARG A 301 -2.89 18.64 20.66
C ARG A 301 -2.29 18.25 19.32
N THR A 302 -2.58 17.04 18.86
CA THR A 302 -2.13 16.52 17.57
C THR A 302 -2.76 17.31 16.41
N SER A 303 -4.05 17.61 16.49
CA SER A 303 -4.74 18.47 15.52
C SER A 303 -4.10 19.86 15.42
N SER A 304 -3.78 20.49 16.57
CA SER A 304 -3.11 21.80 16.60
C SER A 304 -1.70 21.73 15.99
N LEU A 305 -0.93 20.69 16.28
CA LEU A 305 0.38 20.46 15.67
C LEU A 305 0.28 20.31 14.15
N ILE A 306 -0.64 19.48 13.66
CA ILE A 306 -0.87 19.28 12.22
C ILE A 306 -1.28 20.60 11.57
N GLY A 307 -2.16 21.36 12.22
CA GLY A 307 -2.55 22.70 11.79
C GLY A 307 -1.33 23.58 11.55
N ARG A 308 -0.44 23.70 12.55
CA ARG A 308 0.81 24.48 12.45
C ARG A 308 1.75 23.97 11.37
N LEU A 309 1.95 22.65 11.25
CA LEU A 309 2.78 22.06 10.20
C LEU A 309 2.25 22.40 8.80
N LYS A 310 0.92 22.41 8.62
CA LYS A 310 0.29 22.78 7.35
C LYS A 310 0.34 24.30 7.10
N THR A 311 -0.05 25.13 8.07
CA THR A 311 -0.19 26.58 7.89
C THR A 311 1.14 27.31 7.89
N ASP A 312 2.00 26.99 8.85
CA ASP A 312 3.20 27.78 9.13
C ASP A 312 4.38 27.28 8.27
N PHE A 313 4.35 26.01 7.88
CA PHE A 313 5.47 25.35 7.19
C PHE A 313 5.09 24.66 5.87
N SER A 314 3.84 24.81 5.41
CA SER A 314 3.38 24.33 4.09
C SER A 314 3.55 22.81 3.85
N PHE A 315 3.45 22.00 4.90
CA PHE A 315 3.51 20.54 4.75
C PHE A 315 2.26 20.01 4.03
N HIS A 316 2.48 19.13 3.05
CA HIS A 316 1.38 18.47 2.33
C HIS A 316 0.68 17.46 3.24
N GLU A 317 -0.64 17.37 3.15
CA GLU A 317 -1.46 16.46 3.95
C GLU A 317 -1.06 14.99 3.74
N ASP A 318 -0.74 14.60 2.51
CA ASP A 318 -0.32 13.24 2.20
C ASP A 318 0.98 12.81 2.87
N LYS A 319 1.82 13.77 3.28
CA LYS A 319 3.07 13.51 3.99
C LYS A 319 2.83 13.06 5.43
N ILE A 320 1.74 13.52 6.05
CA ILE A 320 1.47 13.34 7.47
C ILE A 320 0.54 12.14 7.66
N LYS A 321 1.03 11.13 8.36
CA LYS A 321 0.28 9.92 8.71
C LYS A 321 0.05 9.88 10.21
N VAL A 322 -1.21 10.08 10.62
CA VAL A 322 -1.58 10.06 12.04
C VAL A 322 -1.84 8.62 12.48
N ILE A 323 -1.14 8.20 13.52
CA ILE A 323 -1.21 6.85 14.08
C ILE A 323 -1.76 6.94 15.49
N ILE A 324 -2.91 6.32 15.74
CA ILE A 324 -3.46 6.23 17.09
C ILE A 324 -2.87 4.99 17.76
N ASN A 325 -2.19 5.17 18.89
CA ASN A 325 -1.67 4.10 19.72
C ASN A 325 -2.59 3.89 20.93
N GLU A 326 -3.43 2.86 20.88
CA GLU A 326 -4.43 2.59 21.92
C GLU A 326 -3.82 1.89 23.15
N TYR A 327 -3.05 2.60 23.98
CA TYR A 327 -2.61 2.03 25.26
C TYR A 327 -3.77 1.85 26.28
N LYS A 328 -4.92 2.50 26.02
CA LYS A 328 -6.19 2.35 26.74
C LYS A 328 -7.35 2.29 25.75
N ALA A 329 -8.43 1.60 26.12
CA ALA A 329 -9.64 1.56 25.30
C ALA A 329 -10.23 2.97 25.17
N SER A 330 -10.40 3.43 23.93
CA SER A 330 -11.04 4.71 23.64
C SER A 330 -12.48 4.72 24.17
N ARG A 331 -12.88 5.85 24.76
CA ARG A 331 -14.30 6.13 25.06
C ARG A 331 -15.01 6.83 23.89
N LEU A 332 -14.24 7.31 22.93
CA LEU A 332 -14.73 7.98 21.73
C LEU A 332 -14.92 6.96 20.61
N THR A 333 -15.97 7.19 19.82
CA THR A 333 -16.16 6.55 18.52
C THR A 333 -15.11 7.04 17.53
N TYR A 334 -14.87 6.28 16.47
CA TYR A 334 -13.91 6.65 15.43
C TYR A 334 -14.28 7.97 14.73
N GLU A 335 -15.58 8.20 14.47
CA GLU A 335 -16.06 9.46 13.91
C GLU A 335 -15.78 10.66 14.82
N GLU A 336 -15.91 10.49 16.13
CA GLU A 336 -15.54 11.53 17.11
C GLU A 336 -14.03 11.77 17.12
N GLN A 337 -13.21 10.71 17.03
CA GLN A 337 -11.75 10.86 16.94
C GLN A 337 -11.33 11.63 15.69
N ILE A 338 -11.87 11.30 14.51
CA ILE A 338 -11.62 12.06 13.27
C ILE A 338 -12.09 13.51 13.44
N GLY A 339 -13.27 13.72 14.01
CA GLY A 339 -13.81 15.06 14.24
C GLY A 339 -12.89 15.93 15.12
N LEU A 340 -12.27 15.33 16.14
CA LEU A 340 -11.30 16.01 17.00
C LEU A 340 -9.93 16.22 16.35
N LEU A 341 -9.46 15.26 15.54
CA LEU A 341 -8.20 15.37 14.82
C LEU A 341 -8.28 16.38 13.67
N ASN A 342 -9.46 16.50 13.04
CA ASN A 342 -9.65 17.21 11.78
C ASN A 342 -8.62 16.78 10.71
N HIS A 343 -8.29 15.49 10.71
CA HIS A 343 -7.32 14.86 9.82
C HIS A 343 -7.66 13.36 9.69
N PRO A 344 -7.46 12.74 8.52
CA PRO A 344 -7.59 11.30 8.37
C PRO A 344 -6.66 10.53 9.32
N ILE A 345 -7.19 9.49 9.97
CA ILE A 345 -6.39 8.52 10.73
C ILE A 345 -5.78 7.54 9.73
N PHE A 346 -4.47 7.38 9.76
CA PHE A 346 -3.77 6.44 8.88
C PHE A 346 -3.94 5.00 9.37
N VAL A 347 -3.78 4.78 10.67
CA VAL A 347 -3.94 3.48 11.32
C VAL A 347 -4.16 3.64 12.82
N THR A 348 -4.94 2.73 13.41
CA THR A 348 -5.06 2.56 14.85
C THR A 348 -4.35 1.28 15.25
N LEU A 349 -3.35 1.39 16.13
CA LEU A 349 -2.59 0.27 16.67
C LEU A 349 -3.33 -0.28 17.89
N PRO A 350 -3.52 -1.62 17.96
CA PRO A 350 -4.27 -2.24 19.03
C PRO A 350 -3.53 -2.13 20.37
N ARG A 351 -4.30 -2.28 21.46
CA ARG A 351 -3.77 -2.23 22.82
C ARG A 351 -2.75 -3.32 23.10
N ILE A 352 -1.67 -2.91 23.76
CA ILE A 352 -0.58 -3.76 24.20
C ILE A 352 -0.19 -3.42 25.64
N GLU A 353 0.23 -4.43 26.39
CA GLU A 353 1.05 -4.26 27.58
C GLU A 353 2.53 -4.45 27.22
N PHE A 354 3.27 -3.35 27.08
CA PHE A 354 4.67 -3.40 26.65
C PHE A 354 5.55 -4.08 27.73
N ARG A 355 6.46 -4.96 27.30
CA ARG A 355 7.41 -5.71 28.16
C ARG A 355 8.84 -5.36 27.77
N ALA A 356 9.80 -5.57 28.66
CA ALA A 356 11.18 -5.08 28.52
C ALA A 356 11.92 -5.43 27.19
N SER A 357 11.54 -6.49 26.45
CA SER A 357 12.22 -6.87 25.19
C SER A 357 11.71 -6.13 23.93
N ASP A 358 10.51 -5.53 23.96
CA ASP A 358 9.85 -4.64 22.98
C ASP A 358 10.01 -4.91 21.44
N LYS A 359 10.58 -6.04 21.01
CA LYS A 359 10.66 -6.50 19.60
C LYS A 359 9.44 -7.34 19.25
N MET A 360 8.23 -6.81 19.49
CA MET A 360 6.97 -7.56 19.38
C MET A 360 6.76 -8.27 18.05
N VAL A 361 7.22 -7.71 16.94
CA VAL A 361 7.11 -8.34 15.61
C VAL A 361 7.96 -9.61 15.47
N LEU A 362 8.97 -9.78 16.32
CA LEU A 362 9.81 -10.98 16.42
C LEU A 362 9.35 -11.88 17.58
N ASP A 363 9.12 -11.28 18.76
CA ASP A 363 8.80 -11.99 20.00
C ASP A 363 7.38 -12.58 19.98
N GLU A 364 6.42 -11.84 19.42
CA GLU A 364 5.00 -12.21 19.34
C GLU A 364 4.42 -11.93 17.93
N PRO A 365 4.91 -12.63 16.88
CA PRO A 365 4.61 -12.29 15.48
C PRO A 365 3.12 -12.41 15.12
N ASN A 366 2.36 -13.20 15.89
CA ASN A 366 0.92 -13.42 15.68
C ASN A 366 0.03 -12.48 16.50
N SER A 367 0.61 -11.60 17.32
CA SER A 367 -0.15 -10.56 18.04
C SER A 367 -0.82 -9.61 17.05
N GLU A 368 -1.96 -9.03 17.44
CA GLU A 368 -2.68 -8.08 16.58
C GLU A 368 -1.82 -6.84 16.29
N TYR A 369 -0.95 -6.44 17.22
CA TYR A 369 0.00 -5.36 16.98
C TYR A 369 1.03 -5.74 15.92
N ALA A 370 1.67 -6.90 16.04
CA ALA A 370 2.65 -7.34 15.04
C ALA A 370 2.02 -7.44 13.65
N LYS A 371 0.77 -7.91 13.54
CA LYS A 371 0.03 -7.90 12.27
C LYS A 371 -0.21 -6.49 11.75
N ALA A 372 -0.64 -5.56 12.61
CA ALA A 372 -0.88 -4.16 12.24
C ALA A 372 0.40 -3.47 11.76
N ILE A 373 1.53 -3.63 12.45
CA ILE A 373 2.82 -3.06 12.06
C ILE A 373 3.33 -3.67 10.75
N ARG A 374 3.26 -5.00 10.60
CA ARG A 374 3.65 -5.67 9.34
C ARG A 374 2.82 -5.19 8.14
N ARG A 375 1.51 -4.95 8.33
CA ARG A 375 0.67 -4.33 7.30
C ARG A 375 1.12 -2.91 6.96
N ILE A 376 1.48 -2.10 7.96
CA ILE A 376 2.02 -0.76 7.71
C ILE A 376 3.33 -0.84 6.92
N ALA A 377 4.22 -1.77 7.28
CA ALA A 377 5.46 -2.02 6.56
C ALA A 377 5.19 -2.44 5.11
N ARG A 378 4.25 -3.37 4.86
CA ARG A 378 3.85 -3.75 3.48
C ARG A 378 3.23 -2.60 2.70
N ARG A 379 2.48 -1.71 3.36
CA ARG A 379 1.91 -0.51 2.74
C ARG A 379 2.99 0.48 2.31
N ILE A 380 4.01 0.70 3.13
CA ILE A 380 5.17 1.55 2.79
C ILE A 380 6.06 0.85 1.76
N GLY A 381 6.18 -0.47 1.87
CA GLY A 381 6.97 -1.34 1.00
C GLY A 381 6.39 -1.57 -0.38
N ASP A 382 5.15 -1.12 -0.59
CA ASP A 382 4.39 -1.32 -1.82
C ASP A 382 4.22 -2.81 -2.19
N CYS A 383 4.08 -3.66 -1.15
CA CYS A 383 3.94 -5.11 -1.23
C CYS A 383 2.68 -5.60 -0.50
N LEU A 384 1.62 -4.78 -0.50
CA LEU A 384 0.31 -5.17 0.04
C LEU A 384 -0.28 -6.34 -0.75
N VAL A 385 -0.94 -7.24 -0.02
CA VAL A 385 -1.69 -8.36 -0.60
C VAL A 385 -3.18 -8.15 -0.42
N GLY A 386 -3.90 -8.10 -1.54
CA GLY A 386 -5.35 -7.94 -1.60
C GLY A 386 -6.05 -9.27 -1.84
N LEU A 387 -7.24 -9.42 -1.24
CA LEU A 387 -8.14 -10.54 -1.49
C LEU A 387 -9.48 -10.04 -2.04
N ALA A 388 -9.87 -10.48 -3.24
CA ALA A 388 -11.17 -10.18 -3.84
C ALA A 388 -12.09 -11.41 -3.78
N LEU A 389 -13.24 -11.29 -3.12
CA LEU A 389 -14.25 -12.34 -3.02
C LEU A 389 -15.45 -12.02 -3.92
N GLY A 390 -15.62 -12.81 -4.99
CA GLY A 390 -16.68 -12.61 -5.97
C GLY A 390 -18.08 -13.03 -5.52
N VAL A 391 -19.06 -12.80 -6.40
CA VAL A 391 -20.45 -13.23 -6.25
C VAL A 391 -20.61 -14.74 -6.44
N GLY A 392 -21.77 -15.30 -6.05
CA GLY A 392 -22.05 -16.72 -6.34
C GLY A 392 -23.16 -17.42 -5.55
N VAL A 393 -24.06 -16.72 -4.85
CA VAL A 393 -25.11 -17.34 -4.01
C VAL A 393 -24.53 -18.49 -3.15
N ALA A 394 -24.99 -19.75 -3.28
CA ALA A 394 -24.43 -20.88 -2.53
C ALA A 394 -22.99 -21.24 -2.93
N TYR A 395 -22.57 -21.00 -4.18
CA TYR A 395 -21.17 -21.13 -4.60
C TYR A 395 -20.25 -20.22 -3.79
N GLY A 396 -20.77 -19.11 -3.27
CA GLY A 396 -20.06 -18.21 -2.35
C GLY A 396 -19.55 -18.88 -1.08
N PHE A 397 -20.07 -20.06 -0.70
CA PHE A 397 -19.52 -20.84 0.41
C PHE A 397 -18.14 -21.44 0.11
N CYS A 398 -17.71 -21.52 -1.16
CA CYS A 398 -16.33 -21.87 -1.51
C CYS A 398 -15.32 -20.88 -0.92
N HIS A 399 -15.69 -19.60 -0.78
CA HIS A 399 -14.83 -18.58 -0.15
C HIS A 399 -14.38 -18.99 1.26
N ILE A 400 -15.23 -19.69 2.01
CA ILE A 400 -14.92 -20.16 3.37
C ILE A 400 -13.73 -21.14 3.35
N GLY A 401 -13.68 -22.02 2.34
CA GLY A 401 -12.58 -22.96 2.15
C GLY A 401 -11.27 -22.28 1.78
N VAL A 402 -11.33 -21.26 0.91
CA VAL A 402 -10.15 -20.46 0.57
C VAL A 402 -9.62 -19.73 1.80
N LEU A 403 -10.51 -19.11 2.60
CA LEU A 403 -10.14 -18.44 3.84
C LEU A 403 -9.51 -19.42 4.85
N LYS A 404 -9.97 -20.67 4.91
CA LYS A 404 -9.35 -21.70 5.76
C LYS A 404 -7.89 -21.93 5.39
N VAL A 405 -7.58 -22.06 4.10
CA VAL A 405 -6.19 -22.23 3.64
C VAL A 405 -5.37 -20.98 3.92
N ILE A 406 -5.92 -19.78 3.70
CA ILE A 406 -5.27 -18.51 4.05
C ILE A 406 -4.90 -18.45 5.54
N GLU A 407 -5.81 -18.90 6.41
CA GLU A 407 -5.58 -18.95 7.87
C GLU A 407 -4.50 -19.98 8.25
N GLU A 408 -4.58 -21.20 7.73
CA GLU A 408 -3.66 -22.31 8.06
C GLU A 408 -2.24 -22.04 7.56
N GLU A 409 -2.12 -21.55 6.33
CA GLU A 409 -0.84 -21.24 5.69
C GLU A 409 -0.31 -19.86 6.10
N LYS A 410 -1.09 -19.07 6.84
CA LYS A 410 -0.75 -17.71 7.31
C LYS A 410 -0.40 -16.77 6.16
N ILE A 411 -1.13 -16.89 5.07
CA ILE A 411 -1.02 -15.99 3.91
C ILE A 411 -1.36 -14.57 4.37
N PRO A 412 -0.44 -13.59 4.21
CA PRO A 412 -0.69 -12.23 4.67
C PRO A 412 -1.75 -11.59 3.76
N ILE A 413 -2.92 -11.27 4.30
CA ILE A 413 -3.95 -10.47 3.61
C ILE A 413 -4.03 -9.11 4.30
N ASP A 414 -3.91 -8.04 3.52
CA ASP A 414 -3.85 -6.67 4.03
C ASP A 414 -5.13 -5.88 3.78
N VAL A 415 -5.81 -6.17 2.67
CA VAL A 415 -7.05 -5.52 2.24
C VAL A 415 -7.95 -6.57 1.61
N ILE A 416 -9.25 -6.47 1.87
CA ILE A 416 -10.24 -7.37 1.27
C ILE A 416 -11.32 -6.58 0.56
N SER A 417 -11.78 -7.08 -0.58
CA SER A 417 -12.96 -6.57 -1.29
C SER A 417 -13.97 -7.70 -1.47
N GLY A 418 -15.25 -7.37 -1.42
CA GLY A 418 -16.32 -8.35 -1.55
C GLY A 418 -17.55 -7.80 -2.27
N SER A 419 -18.22 -8.67 -3.03
CA SER A 419 -19.46 -8.37 -3.74
C SER A 419 -20.53 -9.42 -3.41
N SER A 420 -21.74 -8.99 -3.04
CA SER A 420 -22.86 -9.86 -2.64
C SER A 420 -22.47 -10.85 -1.52
N VAL A 421 -22.59 -12.16 -1.73
CA VAL A 421 -22.15 -13.18 -0.75
C VAL A 421 -20.66 -13.06 -0.41
N GLY A 422 -19.80 -12.64 -1.35
CA GLY A 422 -18.40 -12.34 -1.07
C GLY A 422 -18.23 -11.22 -0.02
N ALA A 423 -19.07 -10.18 -0.07
CA ALA A 423 -19.08 -9.10 0.93
C ALA A 423 -19.52 -9.61 2.31
N LEU A 424 -20.51 -10.50 2.36
CA LEU A 424 -20.96 -11.13 3.60
C LEU A 424 -19.85 -11.96 4.26
N ILE A 425 -19.22 -12.86 3.50
CA ILE A 425 -18.16 -13.74 4.01
C ILE A 425 -16.94 -12.91 4.42
N ALA A 426 -16.53 -11.94 3.59
CA ALA A 426 -15.46 -11.00 3.92
C ALA A 426 -15.74 -10.26 5.23
N SER A 427 -16.94 -9.72 5.42
CA SER A 427 -17.35 -8.98 6.62
C SER A 427 -17.32 -9.84 7.88
N LEU A 428 -17.78 -11.09 7.80
CA LEU A 428 -17.72 -12.01 8.94
C LEU A 428 -16.28 -12.32 9.33
N TRP A 429 -15.40 -12.50 8.35
CA TRP A 429 -13.98 -12.81 8.56
C TRP A 429 -13.22 -11.63 9.17
N VAL A 430 -13.29 -10.45 8.55
CA VAL A 430 -12.55 -9.27 9.04
C VAL A 430 -13.07 -8.73 10.36
N THR A 431 -14.30 -9.06 10.76
CA THR A 431 -14.81 -8.74 12.12
C THR A 431 -14.33 -9.72 13.19
N GLY A 432 -13.46 -10.66 12.81
CA GLY A 432 -12.62 -11.43 13.70
C GLY A 432 -12.97 -12.91 13.85
N ARG A 433 -13.88 -13.43 13.02
CA ARG A 433 -14.28 -14.84 13.03
C ARG A 433 -13.36 -15.68 12.16
N SER A 434 -13.07 -16.89 12.62
CA SER A 434 -12.37 -17.91 11.85
C SER A 434 -13.24 -18.49 10.73
N SER A 435 -12.60 -19.03 9.70
CA SER A 435 -13.28 -19.80 8.63
C SER A 435 -14.20 -20.90 9.18
N ALA A 436 -13.80 -21.58 10.26
CA ALA A 436 -14.59 -22.61 10.93
C ALA A 436 -15.87 -22.06 11.57
N GLU A 437 -15.79 -20.92 12.26
CA GLU A 437 -16.97 -20.24 12.84
C GLU A 437 -17.91 -19.74 11.73
N ILE A 438 -17.36 -19.22 10.62
CA ILE A 438 -18.16 -18.80 9.47
C ILE A 438 -18.89 -20.00 8.86
N LEU A 439 -18.21 -21.15 8.73
CA LEU A 439 -18.83 -22.39 8.28
C LEU A 439 -19.95 -22.84 9.23
N GLU A 440 -19.78 -22.68 10.54
CA GLU A 440 -20.81 -23.01 11.53
C GLU A 440 -22.07 -22.14 11.34
N ILE A 441 -21.89 -20.84 11.08
CA ILE A 441 -22.99 -19.90 10.80
C ILE A 441 -23.81 -20.38 9.59
N THR A 442 -23.17 -20.98 8.58
CA THR A 442 -23.91 -21.48 7.40
C THR A 442 -24.92 -22.59 7.73
N LYS A 443 -24.83 -23.23 8.91
CA LYS A 443 -25.78 -24.26 9.31
C LYS A 443 -27.19 -23.72 9.53
N GLU A 444 -27.37 -22.42 9.76
CA GLU A 444 -28.71 -21.81 9.81
C GLU A 444 -29.46 -21.93 8.47
N PHE A 445 -28.74 -22.19 7.37
CA PHE A 445 -29.28 -22.38 6.03
C PHE A 445 -29.54 -23.86 5.68
N LYS A 446 -29.38 -24.81 6.62
CA LYS A 446 -29.45 -26.26 6.35
C LYS A 446 -30.85 -26.80 6.04
N GLU A 447 -31.89 -26.20 6.59
CA GLU A 447 -33.24 -26.74 6.41
C GLU A 447 -33.93 -26.11 5.19
N PRO A 448 -34.46 -26.92 4.25
CA PRO A 448 -35.21 -26.40 3.10
C PRO A 448 -36.40 -25.50 3.47
N LYS A 449 -37.00 -25.70 4.67
CA LYS A 449 -38.02 -24.81 5.25
C LYS A 449 -37.48 -23.42 5.61
N TYR A 450 -36.18 -23.30 5.93
CA TYR A 450 -35.51 -22.05 6.29
C TYR A 450 -34.94 -21.30 5.08
N ILE A 451 -34.79 -21.96 3.93
CA ILE A 451 -34.58 -21.27 2.64
C ILE A 451 -35.80 -20.39 2.33
N TRP A 452 -37.02 -20.92 2.48
CA TRP A 452 -38.26 -20.11 2.55
C TRP A 452 -38.29 -19.18 3.77
N GLY A 453 -37.61 -19.58 4.84
CA GLY A 453 -37.38 -18.80 6.05
C GLY A 453 -36.44 -17.60 5.89
N LEU A 454 -35.80 -17.33 4.75
CA LEU A 454 -35.11 -16.04 4.45
C LEU A 454 -35.87 -15.18 3.43
N VAL A 455 -36.87 -15.77 2.79
CA VAL A 455 -37.68 -15.17 1.73
C VAL A 455 -38.93 -14.57 2.37
N ASP A 456 -38.97 -13.25 2.50
CA ASP A 456 -40.17 -12.53 2.89
C ASP A 456 -40.92 -12.11 1.62
N LEU A 457 -41.82 -12.97 1.13
CA LEU A 457 -42.54 -12.74 -0.12
C LEU A 457 -43.40 -11.45 -0.08
N THR A 458 -43.32 -10.65 -1.15
CA THR A 458 -44.13 -9.43 -1.36
C THR A 458 -44.99 -9.48 -2.61
N PHE A 459 -46.14 -8.80 -2.57
CA PHE A 459 -46.93 -8.48 -3.75
C PHE A 459 -46.13 -7.51 -4.67
N PRO A 460 -46.08 -7.73 -5.99
CA PRO A 460 -44.99 -7.22 -6.82
C PRO A 460 -45.24 -5.79 -7.34
N LEU A 461 -44.41 -4.85 -6.89
CA LEU A 461 -44.16 -3.56 -7.55
C LEU A 461 -42.66 -3.30 -7.75
N LEU A 462 -41.78 -3.81 -6.86
CA LEU A 462 -40.33 -3.54 -6.90
C LEU A 462 -39.42 -4.75 -6.58
N GLY A 463 -39.96 -5.93 -6.24
CA GLY A 463 -39.19 -7.16 -5.94
C GLY A 463 -40.03 -8.26 -5.28
N PHE A 464 -39.55 -9.52 -5.30
CA PHE A 464 -40.26 -10.68 -4.72
C PHE A 464 -39.91 -10.94 -3.24
N ILE A 465 -38.79 -10.42 -2.73
CA ILE A 465 -38.27 -10.68 -1.37
C ILE A 465 -37.98 -9.36 -0.62
N LYS A 466 -38.56 -9.11 0.57
CA LYS A 466 -38.30 -7.88 1.35
C LYS A 466 -36.87 -7.72 1.88
N GLY A 467 -36.17 -8.83 2.13
CA GLY A 467 -34.82 -8.82 2.71
C GLY A 467 -34.73 -8.60 4.23
N ASN A 468 -35.86 -8.44 4.96
CA ASN A 468 -35.81 -8.19 6.41
C ASN A 468 -35.14 -9.31 7.20
N LYS A 469 -35.28 -10.56 6.78
CA LYS A 469 -34.66 -11.70 7.46
C LYS A 469 -33.16 -11.79 7.23
N LEU A 470 -32.69 -11.47 6.02
CA LEU A 470 -31.26 -11.26 5.77
C LEU A 470 -30.74 -10.14 6.68
N TYR A 471 -31.46 -9.01 6.78
CA TYR A 471 -31.06 -7.93 7.68
C TYR A 471 -31.02 -8.36 9.16
N LYS A 472 -32.00 -9.13 9.63
CA LYS A 472 -31.99 -9.70 11.00
C LYS A 472 -30.82 -10.64 11.22
N PHE A 473 -30.49 -11.48 10.24
CA PHE A 473 -29.31 -12.34 10.28
C PHE A 473 -28.02 -11.50 10.36
N LEU A 474 -27.88 -10.47 9.52
CA LEU A 474 -26.74 -9.56 9.56
C LEU A 474 -26.64 -8.86 10.93
N LYS A 475 -27.76 -8.39 11.49
CA LYS A 475 -27.80 -7.78 12.83
C LYS A 475 -27.44 -8.77 13.94
N LYS A 476 -27.84 -10.05 13.83
CA LYS A 476 -27.48 -11.09 14.80
C LYS A 476 -25.96 -11.32 14.86
N TYR A 477 -25.28 -11.35 13.73
CA TYR A 477 -23.85 -11.69 13.67
C TYR A 477 -22.90 -10.49 13.63
N LEU A 478 -23.31 -9.36 13.04
CA LEU A 478 -22.48 -8.15 12.95
C LEU A 478 -22.91 -7.08 13.95
N GLY A 479 -24.12 -7.15 14.51
CA GLY A 479 -24.62 -6.15 15.47
C GLY A 479 -24.65 -4.75 14.86
N ASN A 480 -24.00 -3.81 15.55
CA ASN A 480 -23.82 -2.44 15.10
C ASN A 480 -22.38 -2.15 14.65
N LYS A 481 -21.62 -3.18 14.30
CA LYS A 481 -20.27 -3.01 13.77
C LYS A 481 -20.29 -2.21 12.47
N THR A 482 -19.27 -1.38 12.33
CA THR A 482 -18.98 -0.51 11.21
C THR A 482 -17.71 -0.96 10.49
N PHE A 483 -17.37 -0.30 9.39
CA PHE A 483 -16.08 -0.47 8.72
C PHE A 483 -14.87 -0.08 9.59
N TYR A 484 -15.07 0.48 10.77
CA TYR A 484 -13.99 0.79 11.72
C TYR A 484 -13.76 -0.31 12.75
N ASP A 485 -14.72 -1.23 12.92
CA ASP A 485 -14.61 -2.36 13.86
C ASP A 485 -13.94 -3.60 13.23
N VAL A 486 -13.42 -3.47 12.00
CA VAL A 486 -12.81 -4.55 11.24
C VAL A 486 -11.30 -4.59 11.47
N ARG A 487 -10.73 -5.79 11.51
CA ARG A 487 -9.27 -6.01 11.67
C ARG A 487 -8.50 -5.65 10.40
N LEU A 488 -9.12 -5.81 9.23
CA LEU A 488 -8.56 -5.53 7.91
C LEU A 488 -9.46 -4.56 7.14
N PRO A 489 -8.90 -3.56 6.43
CA PRO A 489 -9.65 -2.71 5.50
C PRO A 489 -10.54 -3.55 4.56
N LEU A 490 -11.83 -3.23 4.55
CA LEU A 490 -12.85 -3.92 3.79
C LEU A 490 -13.49 -2.95 2.78
N LYS A 491 -13.63 -3.40 1.54
CA LYS A 491 -14.39 -2.72 0.49
C LYS A 491 -15.59 -3.58 0.10
N ILE A 492 -16.80 -3.04 0.24
CA ILE A 492 -18.03 -3.71 -0.17
C ILE A 492 -18.57 -3.03 -1.43
N ILE A 493 -18.87 -3.81 -2.45
CA ILE A 493 -19.33 -3.27 -3.74
C ILE A 493 -20.85 -3.33 -3.82
N ALA A 494 -21.45 -2.21 -4.18
CA ALA A 494 -22.85 -2.10 -4.58
C ALA A 494 -22.93 -1.44 -5.97
N SER A 495 -24.09 -1.49 -6.61
CA SER A 495 -24.33 -0.91 -7.93
C SER A 495 -25.33 0.25 -7.84
N ASP A 496 -24.98 1.40 -8.42
CA ASP A 496 -25.95 2.46 -8.73
C ASP A 496 -26.45 2.27 -10.16
N ILE A 497 -27.63 1.65 -10.30
CA ILE A 497 -28.21 1.34 -11.62
C ILE A 497 -28.59 2.62 -12.37
N LYS A 498 -28.89 3.73 -11.68
CA LYS A 498 -29.23 4.99 -12.36
C LYS A 498 -28.00 5.61 -13.02
N ARG A 499 -26.86 5.57 -12.32
CA ARG A 499 -25.58 6.08 -12.82
C ARG A 499 -24.80 5.07 -13.66
N LYS A 500 -25.18 3.79 -13.61
CA LYS A 500 -24.48 2.66 -14.26
C LYS A 500 -23.03 2.52 -13.81
N GLU A 501 -22.78 2.74 -12.52
CA GLU A 501 -21.45 2.66 -11.93
C GLU A 501 -21.43 1.82 -10.64
N ALA A 502 -20.27 1.23 -10.35
CA ALA A 502 -20.02 0.55 -9.09
C ALA A 502 -19.74 1.58 -7.99
N ILE A 503 -20.37 1.39 -6.84
CA ILE A 503 -20.17 2.18 -5.63
C ILE A 503 -19.38 1.37 -4.62
N ILE A 504 -18.22 1.90 -4.22
CA ILE A 504 -17.37 1.31 -3.19
C ILE A 504 -17.84 1.82 -1.84
N LEU A 505 -18.35 0.91 -1.02
CA LEU A 505 -18.75 1.17 0.37
C LEU A 505 -17.58 0.82 1.29
N GLU A 506 -17.12 1.81 2.05
CA GLU A 506 -15.96 1.72 2.94
C GLU A 506 -16.18 2.39 4.31
N LYS A 507 -17.41 2.84 4.58
CA LYS A 507 -17.81 3.54 5.81
C LYS A 507 -19.26 3.27 6.18
N GLY A 508 -19.60 3.45 7.46
CA GLY A 508 -20.94 3.22 8.00
C GLY A 508 -21.15 1.80 8.54
N LEU A 509 -22.41 1.40 8.73
CA LEU A 509 -22.78 0.09 9.28
C LEU A 509 -22.52 -1.03 8.26
N LEU A 510 -21.83 -2.09 8.69
CA LEU A 510 -21.55 -3.25 7.83
C LEU A 510 -22.83 -3.92 7.36
N ALA A 511 -23.82 -4.08 8.24
CA ALA A 511 -25.10 -4.70 7.90
C ALA A 511 -25.82 -3.95 6.76
N ASP A 512 -25.80 -2.63 6.78
CA ASP A 512 -26.45 -1.81 5.76
C ASP A 512 -25.70 -1.89 4.42
N ALA A 513 -24.38 -1.90 4.45
CA ALA A 513 -23.55 -2.03 3.26
C ALA A 513 -23.69 -3.41 2.59
N ILE A 514 -23.73 -4.49 3.38
CA ILE A 514 -23.97 -5.85 2.88
C ILE A 514 -25.39 -5.96 2.30
N MET A 515 -26.40 -5.36 2.95
CA MET A 515 -27.75 -5.33 2.37
C MET A 515 -27.77 -4.66 1.00
N ALA A 516 -27.14 -3.49 0.86
CA ALA A 516 -27.01 -2.82 -0.43
C ALA A 516 -26.33 -3.73 -1.46
N SER A 517 -25.23 -4.39 -1.08
CA SER A 517 -24.44 -5.30 -1.92
C SER A 517 -25.15 -6.60 -2.31
N CYS A 518 -26.17 -7.04 -1.56
CA CYS A 518 -26.94 -8.26 -1.83
C CYS A 518 -28.33 -8.01 -2.42
N THR A 519 -28.69 -6.76 -2.73
CA THR A 519 -30.04 -6.41 -3.21
C THR A 519 -30.17 -6.62 -4.71
N MET A 520 -30.41 -7.86 -5.13
CA MET A 520 -30.51 -8.19 -6.55
C MET A 520 -31.77 -7.59 -7.21
N PRO A 521 -31.64 -6.87 -8.34
CA PRO A 521 -32.78 -6.26 -9.04
C PRO A 521 -33.84 -7.28 -9.43
N GLY A 522 -35.11 -6.93 -9.22
CA GLY A 522 -36.24 -7.78 -9.56
C GLY A 522 -36.47 -8.96 -8.62
N VAL A 523 -35.51 -9.29 -7.74
CA VAL A 523 -35.64 -10.39 -6.76
C VAL A 523 -35.75 -9.86 -5.34
N PHE A 524 -34.84 -8.99 -4.90
CA PHE A 524 -34.91 -8.34 -3.60
C PHE A 524 -35.50 -6.92 -3.74
N ALA A 525 -36.31 -6.53 -2.77
CA ALA A 525 -36.82 -5.16 -2.67
C ALA A 525 -35.63 -4.20 -2.53
N PRO A 526 -35.62 -3.07 -3.27
CA PRO A 526 -34.52 -2.12 -3.24
C PRO A 526 -34.21 -1.62 -1.82
N PHE A 527 -32.93 -1.68 -1.42
CA PHE A 527 -32.49 -1.17 -0.13
C PHE A 527 -32.14 0.31 -0.24
N LYS A 528 -32.83 1.15 0.54
CA LYS A 528 -32.57 2.59 0.56
C LYS A 528 -31.34 2.86 1.41
N PHE A 529 -30.21 3.14 0.77
CA PHE A 529 -29.00 3.61 1.42
C PHE A 529 -29.00 5.14 1.47
N LYS A 530 -28.21 5.75 2.37
CA LYS A 530 -28.15 7.23 2.52
C LYS A 530 -27.93 7.99 1.19
N GLN A 531 -27.23 7.35 0.24
CA GLN A 531 -26.84 7.90 -1.06
C GLN A 531 -27.87 7.64 -2.18
N GLY A 532 -28.93 6.87 -1.91
CA GLY A 532 -29.93 6.50 -2.91
C GLY A 532 -30.31 5.02 -2.88
N LEU A 533 -30.93 4.58 -3.96
CA LEU A 533 -31.27 3.17 -4.17
C LEU A 533 -30.05 2.46 -4.74
N LEU A 534 -29.44 1.59 -3.93
CA LEU A 534 -28.32 0.76 -4.35
C LEU A 534 -28.80 -0.68 -4.57
N PHE A 535 -28.10 -1.37 -5.45
CA PHE A 535 -28.40 -2.74 -5.86
C PHE A 535 -27.16 -3.62 -5.74
N ASP A 536 -27.35 -4.92 -5.96
CA ASP A 536 -26.29 -5.92 -5.86
C ASP A 536 -25.05 -5.52 -6.66
N GLY A 537 -23.88 -5.60 -6.01
CA GLY A 537 -22.60 -5.22 -6.60
C GLY A 537 -22.25 -6.05 -7.83
N GLY A 538 -22.75 -7.29 -7.89
CA GLY A 538 -22.58 -8.22 -8.98
C GLY A 538 -23.20 -7.81 -10.30
N VAL A 539 -24.06 -6.79 -10.33
CA VAL A 539 -24.59 -6.28 -11.60
C VAL A 539 -23.50 -5.59 -12.43
N ILE A 540 -22.56 -4.91 -11.76
CA ILE A 540 -21.51 -4.11 -12.41
C ILE A 540 -20.12 -4.66 -12.12
N ASN A 541 -19.86 -5.10 -10.89
CA ASN A 541 -18.55 -5.60 -10.48
C ASN A 541 -18.71 -6.91 -9.65
N PRO A 542 -18.86 -8.06 -10.34
CA PRO A 542 -19.05 -9.38 -9.72
C PRO A 542 -17.79 -10.00 -9.13
N LEU A 543 -16.61 -9.56 -9.54
CA LEU A 543 -15.32 -9.96 -8.97
C LEU A 543 -14.55 -8.68 -8.62
N PRO A 544 -14.55 -8.23 -7.36
CA PRO A 544 -14.19 -6.86 -7.00
C PRO A 544 -12.67 -6.60 -6.93
N THR A 545 -11.95 -6.84 -8.03
CA THR A 545 -10.49 -6.64 -8.15
C THR A 545 -10.13 -5.18 -8.40
N GLU A 546 -10.89 -4.46 -9.22
CA GLU A 546 -10.65 -3.04 -9.54
C GLU A 546 -10.51 -2.13 -8.28
N PRO A 547 -11.34 -2.25 -7.22
CA PRO A 547 -11.14 -1.49 -5.98
C PRO A 547 -9.77 -1.68 -5.33
N LEU A 548 -9.22 -2.91 -5.38
CA LEU A 548 -7.90 -3.21 -4.81
C LEU A 548 -6.79 -2.63 -5.70
N PHE A 549 -6.93 -2.79 -7.02
CA PHE A 549 -6.00 -2.22 -8.00
C PHE A 549 -5.91 -0.69 -7.88
N LYS A 550 -7.05 0.00 -7.78
CA LYS A 550 -7.12 1.47 -7.58
C LYS A 550 -6.49 1.95 -6.27
N MET A 551 -6.37 1.07 -5.27
CA MET A 551 -5.66 1.37 -4.02
C MET A 551 -4.13 1.21 -4.13
N GLY A 552 -3.62 0.81 -5.29
CA GLY A 552 -2.21 0.51 -5.50
C GLY A 552 -1.80 -0.87 -4.97
N VAL A 553 -2.75 -1.78 -4.70
CA VAL A 553 -2.41 -3.14 -4.30
C VAL A 553 -1.83 -3.87 -5.51
N LYS A 554 -0.56 -4.25 -5.45
CA LYS A 554 0.16 -4.91 -6.54
C LYS A 554 0.03 -6.43 -6.57
N LYS A 555 -0.45 -7.03 -5.48
CA LYS A 555 -0.57 -8.48 -5.31
C LYS A 555 -2.02 -8.81 -4.99
N ILE A 556 -2.79 -9.24 -5.97
CA ILE A 556 -4.23 -9.45 -5.85
C ILE A 556 -4.56 -10.93 -6.07
N ILE A 557 -5.11 -11.54 -5.03
CA ILE A 557 -5.70 -12.88 -5.06
C ILE A 557 -7.21 -12.70 -5.25
N ALA A 558 -7.77 -13.24 -6.33
CA ALA A 558 -9.19 -13.18 -6.60
C ALA A 558 -9.82 -14.58 -6.51
N VAL A 559 -11.01 -14.68 -5.91
CA VAL A 559 -11.77 -15.91 -5.83
C VAL A 559 -13.04 -15.75 -6.64
N ASN A 560 -13.08 -16.40 -7.81
CA ASN A 560 -14.27 -16.45 -8.65
C ASN A 560 -14.97 -17.79 -8.45
N VAL A 561 -16.21 -17.74 -7.97
CA VAL A 561 -17.01 -18.95 -7.71
C VAL A 561 -18.19 -19.07 -8.67
N THR A 562 -18.32 -18.14 -9.62
CA THR A 562 -19.33 -18.20 -10.69
C THR A 562 -18.95 -19.33 -11.64
N PRO A 563 -19.81 -20.34 -11.88
CA PRO A 563 -19.50 -21.46 -12.75
C PRO A 563 -19.05 -21.01 -14.15
N SER A 564 -17.93 -21.53 -14.63
CA SER A 564 -17.46 -21.25 -15.98
C SER A 564 -18.27 -22.01 -17.03
N ARG A 565 -18.13 -21.63 -18.30
CA ARG A 565 -18.72 -22.39 -19.41
C ARG A 565 -18.29 -23.86 -19.39
N GLU A 566 -17.04 -24.15 -19.06
CA GLU A 566 -16.55 -25.52 -18.95
C GLU A 566 -17.19 -26.29 -17.80
N ASP A 567 -17.39 -25.66 -16.65
CA ASP A 567 -18.04 -26.29 -15.49
C ASP A 567 -19.48 -26.67 -15.83
N VAL A 568 -20.18 -25.75 -16.50
CA VAL A 568 -21.54 -25.97 -16.99
C VAL A 568 -21.57 -27.11 -18.01
N LEU A 569 -20.64 -27.15 -18.98
CA LEU A 569 -20.55 -28.23 -19.97
C LEU A 569 -20.22 -29.59 -19.35
N LYS A 570 -19.24 -29.66 -18.44
CA LYS A 570 -18.91 -30.88 -17.67
C LYS A 570 -20.12 -31.38 -16.87
N GLN A 571 -20.90 -30.46 -16.32
CA GLN A 571 -22.15 -30.78 -15.63
C GLN A 571 -23.18 -31.36 -16.62
N TYR A 572 -23.33 -30.78 -17.81
CA TYR A 572 -24.21 -31.33 -18.85
C TYR A 572 -23.80 -32.73 -19.30
N GLU A 573 -22.51 -32.99 -19.49
CA GLU A 573 -22.00 -34.30 -19.92
C GLU A 573 -22.21 -35.38 -18.84
N LYS A 574 -21.94 -35.06 -17.57
CA LYS A 574 -22.24 -35.97 -16.44
C LYS A 574 -23.73 -36.31 -16.35
N ILE A 575 -24.61 -35.36 -16.67
CA ILE A 575 -26.07 -35.56 -16.66
C ILE A 575 -26.51 -36.41 -17.87
N LYS A 576 -25.91 -36.23 -19.05
CA LYS A 576 -26.19 -37.06 -20.24
C LYS A 576 -25.82 -38.52 -20.04
N GLY A 577 -24.80 -38.80 -19.22
CA GLY A 577 -24.38 -40.16 -18.87
C GLY A 577 -25.24 -40.89 -17.84
N ALA A 578 -26.22 -40.23 -17.20
CA ALA A 578 -27.09 -40.83 -16.19
C ALA A 578 -28.39 -41.40 -16.82
N GLU A 579 -28.68 -42.69 -16.59
CA GLU A 579 -29.76 -43.48 -17.23
C GLU A 579 -31.23 -43.03 -16.99
N THR A 580 -31.48 -41.87 -16.36
CA THR A 580 -32.85 -41.30 -16.30
C THR A 580 -32.93 -39.84 -16.75
N PRO A 581 -32.72 -39.55 -18.06
CA PRO A 581 -32.80 -38.19 -18.59
C PRO A 581 -34.20 -37.56 -18.45
N ARG A 582 -35.26 -38.37 -18.50
CA ARG A 582 -36.65 -37.89 -18.60
C ARG A 582 -37.17 -37.21 -17.31
N ARG A 583 -36.74 -37.67 -16.12
CA ARG A 583 -37.27 -37.17 -14.83
C ARG A 583 -36.56 -35.89 -14.36
N TYR A 584 -35.31 -35.68 -14.77
CA TYR A 584 -34.55 -34.46 -14.48
C TYR A 584 -35.01 -33.28 -15.37
N TYR A 585 -35.20 -33.50 -16.67
CA TYR A 585 -35.72 -32.46 -17.58
C TYR A 585 -37.18 -32.08 -17.27
N GLN A 586 -38.04 -33.03 -16.86
CA GLN A 586 -39.42 -32.73 -16.47
C GLN A 586 -39.54 -31.89 -15.19
N ASN A 587 -38.57 -31.95 -14.27
CA ASN A 587 -38.53 -31.08 -13.10
C ASN A 587 -37.81 -29.74 -13.34
N LYS A 588 -36.89 -29.67 -14.29
CA LYS A 588 -36.12 -28.45 -14.62
C LYS A 588 -36.84 -27.50 -15.59
N LEU A 589 -37.83 -27.99 -16.34
CA LEU A 589 -38.78 -27.18 -17.13
C LEU A 589 -39.94 -26.60 -16.32
N LYS A 590 -39.85 -26.60 -14.98
CA LYS A 590 -40.60 -25.64 -14.15
C LYS A 590 -39.79 -24.35 -14.01
N THR A 591 -39.32 -23.78 -15.13
CA THR A 591 -38.63 -22.48 -15.16
C THR A 591 -39.62 -21.41 -14.74
N ASN A 592 -39.59 -21.04 -13.46
CA ASN A 592 -40.29 -19.85 -13.02
C ASN A 592 -39.49 -18.61 -13.47
N ILE A 593 -40.12 -17.45 -13.45
CA ILE A 593 -39.50 -16.19 -13.88
C ILE A 593 -38.21 -15.88 -13.11
N LEU A 594 -38.08 -16.32 -11.85
CA LEU A 594 -36.88 -16.09 -11.04
C LEU A 594 -35.70 -16.89 -11.59
N ASP A 595 -35.89 -18.16 -11.95
CA ASP A 595 -34.81 -19.00 -12.51
C ASP A 595 -34.25 -18.39 -13.80
N ILE A 596 -35.12 -17.81 -14.65
CA ILE A 596 -34.72 -17.15 -15.89
C ILE A 596 -33.92 -15.87 -15.59
N ILE A 597 -34.39 -15.04 -14.64
CA ILE A 597 -33.70 -13.81 -14.24
C ILE A 597 -32.32 -14.15 -13.66
N PHE A 598 -32.24 -15.09 -12.72
CA PHE A 598 -30.98 -15.51 -12.11
C PHE A 598 -30.00 -16.05 -13.13
N SER A 599 -30.42 -16.97 -14.00
CA SER A 599 -29.54 -17.56 -15.02
C SER A 599 -29.03 -16.49 -16.00
N SER A 600 -29.87 -15.51 -16.35
CA SER A 600 -29.46 -14.41 -17.24
C SER A 600 -28.44 -13.50 -16.58
N ILE A 601 -28.62 -13.19 -15.29
CA ILE A 601 -27.66 -12.38 -14.52
C ILE A 601 -26.35 -13.13 -14.32
N GLU A 602 -26.39 -14.43 -14.00
CA GLU A 602 -25.20 -15.27 -13.82
C GLU A 602 -24.34 -15.30 -15.09
N VAL A 603 -24.96 -15.40 -16.28
CA VAL A 603 -24.25 -15.34 -17.57
C VAL A 603 -23.56 -13.98 -17.76
N MET A 604 -24.24 -12.87 -17.46
CA MET A 604 -23.63 -11.54 -17.53
C MET A 604 -22.47 -11.39 -16.52
N GLN A 605 -22.65 -11.91 -15.31
CA GLN A 605 -21.66 -11.87 -14.24
C GLN A 605 -20.39 -12.62 -14.62
N LEU A 606 -20.51 -13.78 -15.27
CA LEU A 606 -19.35 -14.56 -15.72
C LEU A 606 -18.48 -13.77 -16.71
N GLU A 607 -19.11 -13.10 -17.67
CA GLU A 607 -18.40 -12.31 -18.69
C GLU A 607 -17.67 -11.11 -18.06
N ILE A 608 -18.33 -10.40 -17.14
CA ILE A 608 -17.71 -9.26 -16.44
C ILE A 608 -16.59 -9.73 -15.50
N ALA A 609 -16.81 -10.82 -14.74
CA ALA A 609 -15.82 -11.39 -13.84
C ALA A 609 -14.56 -11.83 -14.60
N GLY A 610 -14.70 -12.33 -15.84
CA GLY A 610 -13.56 -12.66 -16.69
C GLY A 610 -12.69 -11.47 -17.08
N LYS A 611 -13.27 -10.26 -17.20
CA LYS A 611 -12.50 -9.02 -17.43
C LYS A 611 -11.82 -8.55 -16.16
N GLU A 612 -12.55 -8.52 -15.05
CA GLU A 612 -12.02 -8.14 -13.73
C GLU A 612 -10.88 -9.06 -13.30
N ALA A 613 -10.98 -10.36 -13.59
CA ALA A 613 -9.94 -11.37 -13.34
C ALA A 613 -8.58 -11.01 -13.93
N GLN A 614 -8.49 -10.18 -14.97
CA GLN A 614 -7.23 -9.73 -15.57
C GLN A 614 -6.45 -8.76 -14.67
N LEU A 615 -7.12 -8.13 -13.70
CA LEU A 615 -6.48 -7.25 -12.71
C LEU A 615 -5.91 -8.03 -11.53
N ALA A 616 -6.15 -9.34 -11.45
CA ALA A 616 -5.62 -10.18 -10.40
C ALA A 616 -4.38 -10.94 -10.87
N ASP A 617 -3.38 -11.05 -10.00
CA ASP A 617 -2.18 -11.85 -10.24
C ASP A 617 -2.48 -13.35 -10.18
N ILE A 618 -3.46 -13.72 -9.34
CA ILE A 618 -3.97 -15.09 -9.26
C ILE A 618 -5.48 -15.10 -9.10
N VAL A 619 -6.12 -15.97 -9.88
CA VAL A 619 -7.56 -16.22 -9.83
C VAL A 619 -7.78 -17.66 -9.43
N LEU A 620 -8.38 -17.86 -8.26
CA LEU A 620 -8.84 -19.16 -7.78
C LEU A 620 -10.25 -19.40 -8.29
N HIS A 621 -10.46 -20.54 -8.96
CA HIS A 621 -11.73 -20.91 -9.55
C HIS A 621 -12.18 -22.30 -9.06
N PRO A 622 -12.85 -22.39 -7.90
CA PRO A 622 -13.21 -23.67 -7.31
C PRO A 622 -14.14 -24.51 -8.21
N ASP A 623 -13.87 -25.81 -8.32
CA ASP A 623 -14.74 -26.74 -9.07
C ASP A 623 -16.09 -26.91 -8.38
N THR A 624 -17.12 -26.31 -8.95
CA THR A 624 -18.52 -26.38 -8.49
C THR A 624 -19.34 -27.44 -9.22
N SER A 625 -18.71 -28.31 -10.02
CA SER A 625 -19.41 -29.31 -10.82
C SER A 625 -20.26 -30.26 -9.97
N GLY A 626 -21.54 -30.41 -10.35
CA GLY A 626 -22.50 -31.25 -9.61
C GLY A 626 -23.09 -30.59 -8.36
N LEU A 627 -22.82 -29.30 -8.14
CA LEU A 627 -23.49 -28.46 -7.16
C LEU A 627 -24.43 -27.48 -7.87
N TYR A 628 -25.45 -27.01 -7.16
CA TYR A 628 -26.38 -26.01 -7.68
C TYR A 628 -26.57 -24.84 -6.70
N TRP A 629 -26.76 -23.64 -7.23
CA TRP A 629 -26.77 -22.38 -6.47
C TRP A 629 -27.86 -22.27 -5.39
N LEU A 630 -28.93 -23.07 -5.45
CA LEU A 630 -29.98 -23.16 -4.41
C LEU A 630 -29.68 -24.19 -3.31
N GLU A 631 -28.59 -24.97 -3.42
CA GLU A 631 -28.26 -26.05 -2.48
C GLU A 631 -27.51 -25.54 -1.23
N LEU A 632 -28.05 -24.53 -0.54
CA LEU A 632 -27.42 -23.92 0.63
C LEU A 632 -27.08 -24.93 1.75
N HIS A 633 -27.84 -26.01 1.85
CA HIS A 633 -27.61 -27.11 2.79
C HIS A 633 -26.27 -27.86 2.58
N ARG A 634 -25.65 -27.73 1.41
CA ARG A 634 -24.37 -28.35 1.05
C ARG A 634 -23.17 -27.44 1.30
N ALA A 635 -23.30 -26.41 2.13
CA ALA A 635 -22.23 -25.45 2.45
C ALA A 635 -20.87 -26.10 2.77
N LYS A 636 -20.84 -27.24 3.47
CA LYS A 636 -19.61 -28.00 3.75
C LYS A 636 -18.90 -28.50 2.48
N GLU A 637 -19.66 -28.97 1.50
CA GLU A 637 -19.07 -29.45 0.25
C GLU A 637 -18.53 -28.28 -0.58
N PHE A 638 -19.26 -27.15 -0.66
CA PHE A 638 -18.74 -25.93 -1.29
C PHE A 638 -17.44 -25.46 -0.63
N ALA A 639 -17.42 -25.34 0.70
CA ALA A 639 -16.21 -24.98 1.43
C ALA A 639 -15.05 -25.95 1.13
N ARG A 640 -15.31 -27.26 1.07
CA ARG A 640 -14.29 -28.24 0.70
C ARG A 640 -13.72 -27.99 -0.71
N ARG A 641 -14.55 -27.64 -1.70
CA ARG A 641 -14.08 -27.30 -3.06
C ARG A 641 -13.22 -26.05 -3.10
N GLY A 642 -13.56 -25.04 -2.30
CA GLY A 642 -12.73 -23.85 -2.16
C GLY A 642 -11.38 -24.13 -1.51
N GLU A 643 -11.36 -25.00 -0.50
CA GLU A 643 -10.12 -25.47 0.14
C GLU A 643 -9.24 -26.24 -0.86
N ASP A 644 -9.81 -27.20 -1.61
CA ASP A 644 -9.09 -27.99 -2.61
C ASP A 644 -8.42 -27.08 -3.67
N GLU A 645 -9.14 -26.06 -4.15
CA GLU A 645 -8.62 -25.13 -5.17
C GLU A 645 -7.52 -24.22 -4.63
N ALA A 646 -7.65 -23.72 -3.40
CA ALA A 646 -6.61 -22.91 -2.77
C ALA A 646 -5.35 -23.74 -2.51
N ARG A 647 -5.47 -24.98 -2.02
CA ARG A 647 -4.31 -25.87 -1.79
C ARG A 647 -3.60 -26.21 -3.09
N LYS A 648 -4.36 -26.48 -4.16
CA LYS A 648 -3.80 -26.78 -5.49
C LYS A 648 -2.95 -25.63 -6.05
N ASN A 649 -3.26 -24.39 -5.69
CA ASN A 649 -2.55 -23.20 -6.17
C ASN A 649 -1.63 -22.58 -5.12
N LEU A 650 -1.36 -23.26 -3.99
CA LEU A 650 -0.61 -22.69 -2.87
C LEU A 650 0.78 -22.21 -3.27
N ASP A 651 1.50 -22.98 -4.09
CA ASP A 651 2.83 -22.61 -4.58
C ASP A 651 2.80 -21.31 -5.40
N LYS A 652 1.77 -21.14 -6.25
CA LYS A 652 1.58 -19.93 -7.05
C LYS A 652 1.23 -18.74 -6.18
N ILE A 653 0.40 -18.94 -5.15
CA ILE A 653 0.06 -17.88 -4.19
C ILE A 653 1.34 -17.37 -3.52
N TRP A 654 2.20 -18.27 -3.02
CA TRP A 654 3.47 -17.87 -2.41
C TRP A 654 4.46 -17.27 -3.40
N GLN A 655 4.48 -17.74 -4.64
CA GLN A 655 5.28 -17.13 -5.69
C GLN A 655 4.90 -15.66 -5.89
N VAL A 656 3.62 -15.35 -6.10
CA VAL A 656 3.12 -13.97 -6.25
C VAL A 656 3.41 -13.12 -5.00
N ILE A 657 3.32 -13.71 -3.81
CA ILE A 657 3.58 -12.98 -2.55
C ILE A 657 5.06 -12.68 -2.35
N ASN A 658 5.97 -13.51 -2.87
CA ASN A 658 7.41 -13.36 -2.68
C ASN A 658 8.14 -12.62 -3.81
N GLU A 659 7.54 -12.55 -5.01
CA GLU A 659 7.97 -11.69 -6.13
C GLU A 659 7.76 -10.20 -5.82
#